data_AF-A0A0L0V0J4-F1
#
_entry.id   AF-A0A0L0V0J4-F1
#
_cell.length_a   1.000
_cell.length_b   1.000
_cell.length_c   1.000
_cell.angle_alpha   90.00
_cell.angle_beta   90.00
_cell.angle_gamma   90.00
#
_symmetry.space_group_name_H-M   'P 1'
#
loop_
_entity.id
_entity.type
_entity.pdbx_description
1 polymer ?
#
loop_
_entity_poly.entity_id
_entity_poly.type
_entity_poly.pdbx_seq_one_letter_code
_entity_poly.pdbx_strand_id
1 'polypeptide(L)'
;MTNGYVDDYYFDPFGQSQENDQYHRLNGGNQSASGSSLSPQLASRLPAPPRFMSSSNQVNPHSHPHGSSYLPIRRNSVCPSPYSEELSYPAVYSPGSTCPSPLSPPFQLHPLSFDPFAAPGPSSLQRHSSATWHTNCTSEFTKIGNESWVDTSGSMVALAKLDEREVEGVGLVPPSAPKGAVGSENERIQLRSASPARKNRQRKVLFSLAGLVLVIVIIIIATVVSLRKSRLADLGRVNPADGTVVTATGDLLKLWGGNGDKITSDNGTTFEYKNPLGGTWVAVPFNDTAKAQADSLPLNQPWDYSNRRILGVNLGGWLVLEPFITPYMFEPFSSHDANGQAPTVVDEWTLSTALGDKLATTLEEHYRTFITEEDFMQIAAAGLNWVRLPVGWWMIETWDGEPFLEGVSFKYFLKALEWARKYGLRVNLDLHAVPGSQNGFNHGGKLGSINFLIGLMGVANAQRTLNYIRTLTQFITQPQYVNVVPMFSVLNEALVQKIGVPQMRSFYLEVYQMMRGITGYGVGKGPMMVIHDGFQGTGAGHTGWGGFLKGADRLGLDTHTYFAFDKQSNDSLGYNSYKPCTYWAKGFNQTNTEFGFNLAGEYSLAVNDCGLWLNNVGVGSRYDGTYPNTTAPDTKNFPMVGSCDPWKDYRTWTPDMKKSIADLAATSQDAMQNSFFWTWKISRSIRTPDVKPNPMWDYQLGLQQGWIRPDARASVGACLTVAAQQGATAPVQPWSGKFEDWQIGEGSNAPRTIDPAQIALYGQWPPKQIFVQQGENPVYPDVNNLPQYTPTGTPVVLKPDASNSRGSSASGPIGPGTGWANDSDKAGWYVPIKDCQYPNPWAAGGLPAPNAPFCGSQSSKTSSSRGR
;
A
#
# COMPACT_ATOMS: atom_id res chain seq x y z
N MET A 1 3.52 8.36 -40.46
CA MET A 1 4.71 9.12 -40.04
C MET A 1 4.61 9.28 -38.54
N THR A 2 5.67 8.95 -37.80
CA THR A 2 5.63 8.79 -36.35
C THR A 2 6.70 9.68 -35.71
N ASN A 3 6.28 10.53 -34.78
CA ASN A 3 7.09 11.16 -33.74
C ASN A 3 6.10 11.77 -32.75
N GLY A 4 5.64 10.96 -31.79
CA GLY A 4 4.92 11.47 -30.62
C GLY A 4 5.96 11.72 -29.54
N TYR A 5 6.08 12.97 -29.10
CA TYR A 5 6.82 13.26 -27.86
C TYR A 5 6.01 12.73 -26.68
N VAL A 6 6.72 12.28 -25.64
CA VAL A 6 6.13 12.08 -24.31
C VAL A 6 6.26 13.43 -23.61
N ASP A 7 5.13 14.09 -23.36
CA ASP A 7 5.12 15.31 -22.55
C ASP A 7 5.16 14.89 -21.07
N ASP A 8 6.32 15.05 -20.44
CA ASP A 8 6.54 14.68 -19.04
C ASP A 8 5.80 15.63 -18.08
N TYR A 9 5.06 15.05 -17.13
CA TYR A 9 4.21 15.80 -16.21
C TYR A 9 5.01 16.43 -15.07
N TYR A 10 5.05 17.77 -15.06
CA TYR A 10 5.63 18.57 -13.98
C TYR A 10 4.79 18.49 -12.69
N PHE A 11 5.49 18.50 -11.55
CA PHE A 11 4.92 18.67 -10.22
C PHE A 11 5.60 19.87 -9.54
N ASP A 12 4.80 20.89 -9.19
CA ASP A 12 5.25 22.09 -8.47
C ASP A 12 4.39 22.27 -7.22
N PRO A 13 4.79 21.71 -6.07
CA PRO A 13 4.14 21.98 -4.80
C PRO A 13 4.57 23.37 -4.30
N PHE A 14 3.57 24.18 -3.92
CA PHE A 14 3.71 25.57 -3.41
C PHE A 14 3.92 26.69 -4.43
N GLY A 15 3.06 26.73 -5.46
CA GLY A 15 2.69 28.00 -6.10
C GLY A 15 2.05 28.98 -5.11
N GLN A 16 2.87 29.79 -4.42
CA GLN A 16 2.40 30.80 -3.47
C GLN A 16 1.69 31.97 -4.18
N SER A 17 0.37 31.89 -4.32
CA SER A 17 -0.44 33.05 -4.69
C SER A 17 -0.47 34.06 -3.54
N GLN A 18 0.26 35.17 -3.67
CA GLN A 18 0.02 36.34 -2.82
C GLN A 18 -1.36 36.91 -3.15
N GLU A 19 -2.30 36.83 -2.21
CA GLU A 19 -3.58 37.54 -2.33
C GLU A 19 -3.33 39.05 -2.25
N ASN A 20 -3.71 39.77 -3.29
CA ASN A 20 -3.61 41.22 -3.34
C ASN A 20 -4.94 41.81 -2.84
N ASP A 21 -5.02 42.00 -1.53
CA ASP A 21 -6.23 42.41 -0.82
C ASP A 21 -6.62 43.87 -1.19
N GLN A 22 -7.69 44.04 -1.98
CA GLN A 22 -8.31 45.35 -2.24
C GLN A 22 -9.82 45.32 -1.96
N TYR A 23 -10.14 45.51 -0.68
CA TYR A 23 -11.42 46.04 -0.25
C TYR A 23 -11.79 47.34 -0.99
N HIS A 24 -12.90 47.33 -1.73
CA HIS A 24 -13.61 48.56 -2.07
C HIS A 24 -15.09 48.47 -1.67
N ARG A 25 -15.41 49.05 -0.50
CA ARG A 25 -16.77 49.54 -0.23
C ARG A 25 -17.01 50.78 -1.11
N LEU A 26 -18.22 50.94 -1.65
CA LEU A 26 -18.93 52.24 -1.63
C LEU A 26 -20.43 52.11 -1.97
N ASN A 27 -21.24 52.62 -1.05
CA ASN A 27 -22.63 53.10 -1.13
C ASN A 27 -23.47 52.90 -2.40
N GLY A 28 -24.55 52.12 -2.26
CA GLY A 28 -25.89 52.69 -2.01
C GLY A 28 -26.64 53.40 -3.16
N GLY A 29 -27.78 52.82 -3.56
CA GLY A 29 -28.79 53.46 -4.42
C GLY A 29 -30.17 52.80 -4.29
N ASN A 30 -31.18 53.57 -3.85
CA ASN A 30 -32.58 53.12 -3.81
C ASN A 30 -33.23 53.22 -5.19
N GLN A 31 -34.06 52.23 -5.57
CA GLN A 31 -35.38 52.50 -6.18
C GLN A 31 -36.31 51.27 -6.13
N SER A 32 -37.61 51.48 -6.42
CA SER A 32 -38.70 50.60 -5.98
C SER A 32 -39.84 50.45 -7.01
N ALA A 33 -40.25 49.21 -7.29
CA ALA A 33 -41.56 48.82 -7.85
C ALA A 33 -41.72 47.29 -7.69
N SER A 34 -42.59 46.72 -6.86
CA SER A 34 -44.07 46.71 -6.85
C SER A 34 -44.72 45.77 -7.88
N GLY A 35 -45.16 44.60 -7.44
CA GLY A 35 -45.98 43.63 -8.18
C GLY A 35 -46.50 42.55 -7.22
N SER A 36 -47.82 42.34 -7.14
CA SER A 36 -48.49 41.70 -6.00
C SER A 36 -49.34 40.47 -6.35
N SER A 37 -50.01 39.90 -5.32
CA SER A 37 -50.85 38.68 -5.28
C SER A 37 -50.06 37.36 -5.13
N LEU A 38 -50.53 36.34 -4.41
CA LEU A 38 -51.65 36.26 -3.45
C LEU A 38 -51.45 35.11 -2.41
N SER A 39 -52.42 34.88 -1.53
CA SER A 39 -52.52 33.72 -0.61
C SER A 39 -54.02 33.47 -0.30
N PRO A 40 -54.42 32.29 0.22
CA PRO A 40 -54.52 32.12 1.69
C PRO A 40 -54.01 30.73 2.16
N GLN A 41 -53.28 30.60 3.27
CA GLN A 41 -53.72 30.65 4.67
C GLN A 41 -54.84 29.66 5.08
N LEU A 42 -54.47 28.72 5.96
CA LEU A 42 -55.23 28.36 7.18
C LEU A 42 -54.24 27.82 8.23
N ALA A 43 -54.60 27.86 9.52
CA ALA A 43 -53.63 27.88 10.63
C ALA A 43 -54.10 27.13 11.90
N SER A 44 -53.35 27.31 13.00
CA SER A 44 -53.55 26.75 14.37
C SER A 44 -52.97 25.34 14.60
N ARG A 45 -52.49 24.96 15.80
CA ARG A 45 -52.37 25.66 17.10
C ARG A 45 -51.26 25.04 17.97
N LEU A 46 -50.61 25.83 18.84
CA LEU A 46 -49.78 25.33 19.96
C LEU A 46 -50.68 24.90 21.14
N PRO A 47 -50.19 24.04 22.06
CA PRO A 47 -49.74 24.58 23.35
C PRO A 47 -48.56 23.84 24.03
N ALA A 48 -48.05 24.43 25.11
CA ALA A 48 -47.15 23.85 26.12
C ALA A 48 -47.31 24.67 27.43
N PRO A 49 -46.76 24.27 28.61
CA PRO A 49 -46.27 22.96 29.07
C PRO A 49 -47.02 22.53 30.36
N PRO A 50 -46.46 21.61 31.18
CA PRO A 50 -46.58 21.73 32.64
C PRO A 50 -45.22 21.74 33.38
N ARG A 51 -45.22 22.03 34.68
CA ARG A 51 -44.05 22.23 35.55
C ARG A 51 -44.27 21.55 36.91
N PHE A 52 -43.17 21.15 37.57
CA PHE A 52 -43.06 20.70 38.97
C PHE A 52 -43.89 19.49 39.45
N MET A 53 -43.17 18.48 39.96
CA MET A 53 -43.17 18.23 41.41
C MET A 53 -41.89 17.51 41.85
N SER A 54 -41.63 17.49 43.15
CA SER A 54 -40.41 16.98 43.79
C SER A 54 -40.69 15.82 44.74
N SER A 55 -39.79 14.85 44.82
CA SER A 55 -39.69 13.98 46.00
C SER A 55 -38.24 13.56 46.26
N SER A 56 -37.63 14.17 47.27
CA SER A 56 -36.47 13.60 47.95
C SER A 56 -36.91 12.47 48.87
N ASN A 57 -36.10 11.42 49.02
CA ASN A 57 -35.99 10.74 50.31
C ASN A 57 -34.58 10.17 50.52
N GLN A 58 -34.05 10.37 51.71
CA GLN A 58 -32.85 9.73 52.22
C GLN A 58 -33.24 8.46 53.00
N VAL A 59 -32.29 7.54 53.20
CA VAL A 59 -31.74 7.14 54.53
C VAL A 59 -30.97 5.82 54.37
N ASN A 60 -29.90 5.67 55.17
CA ASN A 60 -28.92 4.56 55.21
C ASN A 60 -29.38 3.54 56.31
N PRO A 61 -28.56 2.72 57.04
CA PRO A 61 -27.11 2.44 57.00
C PRO A 61 -26.72 0.94 57.14
N HIS A 62 -25.41 0.69 57.33
CA HIS A 62 -24.73 -0.51 57.90
C HIS A 62 -24.37 -1.68 56.93
N SER A 63 -23.21 -2.36 57.03
CA SER A 63 -22.05 -2.22 57.96
C SER A 63 -20.72 -2.82 57.44
N HIS A 64 -19.60 -2.15 57.77
CA HIS A 64 -18.21 -2.68 57.87
C HIS A 64 -18.02 -3.51 59.18
N PRO A 65 -16.89 -4.20 59.52
CA PRO A 65 -15.43 -3.97 59.22
C PRO A 65 -14.67 -5.27 58.78
N HIS A 66 -13.33 -5.44 58.73
CA HIS A 66 -12.08 -4.72 59.11
C HIS A 66 -11.11 -4.63 57.88
N GLY A 67 -9.96 -3.94 57.82
CA GLY A 67 -8.93 -3.54 58.81
C GLY A 67 -7.83 -4.64 58.90
N SER A 68 -6.51 -4.40 58.85
CA SER A 68 -5.67 -3.19 58.98
C SER A 68 -4.22 -3.50 58.52
N SER A 69 -3.21 -2.61 58.43
CA SER A 69 -3.05 -1.21 57.98
C SER A 69 -1.76 -0.61 58.59
N TYR A 70 -0.75 -0.18 57.81
CA TYR A 70 0.47 0.51 58.32
C TYR A 70 0.81 1.80 57.56
N LEU A 71 1.66 2.66 58.15
CA LEU A 71 1.56 4.13 58.04
C LEU A 71 2.88 4.86 57.64
N PRO A 72 2.80 6.16 57.24
CA PRO A 72 3.89 6.90 56.57
C PRO A 72 4.62 7.92 57.46
N ILE A 73 5.52 8.71 56.84
CA ILE A 73 6.25 9.84 57.45
C ILE A 73 5.94 11.16 56.70
N ARG A 74 5.84 12.28 57.45
CA ARG A 74 5.77 13.69 56.96
C ARG A 74 7.14 14.39 57.23
N ARG A 75 7.45 15.67 56.93
CA ARG A 75 6.67 16.92 56.86
C ARG A 75 7.56 18.06 56.29
N ASN A 76 7.04 19.02 55.52
CA ASN A 76 6.88 20.48 55.82
C ASN A 76 6.54 21.18 54.47
N SER A 77 5.56 22.09 54.25
CA SER A 77 5.20 23.41 54.86
C SER A 77 6.24 24.51 54.60
N VAL A 78 5.92 25.76 54.14
CA VAL A 78 4.86 26.71 54.54
C VAL A 78 4.50 27.77 53.44
N CYS A 79 3.19 28.11 53.29
CA CYS A 79 2.45 29.36 52.90
C CYS A 79 2.98 30.49 51.92
N PRO A 80 2.12 31.46 51.46
CA PRO A 80 2.29 32.18 50.18
C PRO A 80 2.43 33.75 50.21
N SER A 81 2.43 34.33 48.99
CA SER A 81 2.40 35.75 48.50
C SER A 81 1.64 36.82 49.32
N PRO A 82 2.03 38.12 49.24
CA PRO A 82 1.15 39.13 48.59
C PRO A 82 1.80 40.41 47.94
N TYR A 83 0.93 41.22 47.28
CA TYR A 83 1.01 42.67 46.92
C TYR A 83 1.58 43.18 45.57
N SER A 84 1.33 44.48 45.31
CA SER A 84 0.93 45.08 44.01
C SER A 84 1.20 46.61 43.92
N GLU A 85 0.79 47.25 42.80
CA GLU A 85 0.68 48.73 42.56
C GLU A 85 2.01 49.53 42.46
N GLU A 86 2.12 50.68 41.77
CA GLU A 86 1.49 51.20 40.52
C GLU A 86 2.36 52.40 39.99
N LEU A 87 1.85 53.25 39.08
CA LEU A 87 2.45 54.51 38.53
C LEU A 87 3.61 54.33 37.52
N SER A 88 3.76 55.13 36.44
CA SER A 88 2.89 56.17 35.85
C SER A 88 3.21 56.47 34.36
N TYR A 89 2.19 56.90 33.61
CA TYR A 89 2.21 57.44 32.22
C TYR A 89 2.83 58.87 32.13
N PRO A 90 3.14 59.52 30.95
CA PRO A 90 2.28 59.56 29.75
C PRO A 90 2.86 59.78 28.31
N ALA A 91 1.94 59.62 27.34
CA ALA A 91 1.73 60.40 26.09
C ALA A 91 2.69 60.39 24.85
N VAL A 92 2.16 59.82 23.76
CA VAL A 92 1.98 60.39 22.39
C VAL A 92 3.10 61.22 21.72
N TYR A 93 3.62 60.78 20.56
CA TYR A 93 3.50 61.47 19.24
C TYR A 93 4.13 60.65 18.07
N SER A 94 3.64 60.87 16.85
CA SER A 94 4.26 60.51 15.54
C SER A 94 4.32 61.80 14.71
N PRO A 95 5.26 62.05 13.76
CA PRO A 95 5.52 61.18 12.59
C PRO A 95 6.96 61.29 12.00
N GLY A 96 7.17 60.91 10.73
CA GLY A 96 8.09 61.66 9.85
C GLY A 96 9.27 60.90 9.21
N SER A 97 9.08 60.53 7.94
CA SER A 97 10.09 60.13 6.94
C SER A 97 11.33 61.04 6.82
N THR A 98 12.52 60.49 6.47
CA THR A 98 13.23 60.72 5.18
C THR A 98 14.64 60.06 5.10
N CYS A 99 15.10 59.81 3.87
CA CYS A 99 16.49 59.48 3.45
C CYS A 99 17.39 60.77 3.44
N PRO A 100 18.75 60.73 3.33
CA PRO A 100 19.53 59.85 2.43
C PRO A 100 20.94 59.40 2.87
N SER A 101 21.60 58.63 1.97
CA SER A 101 22.95 58.06 2.12
C SER A 101 24.05 58.84 1.38
N PRO A 102 25.31 58.67 1.80
CA PRO A 102 26.50 58.69 0.93
C PRO A 102 27.32 57.38 1.06
N LEU A 103 28.29 57.00 0.21
CA LEU A 103 28.68 57.36 -1.17
C LEU A 103 29.59 56.21 -1.71
N SER A 104 29.66 56.02 -3.04
CA SER A 104 30.47 54.99 -3.74
C SER A 104 31.65 55.64 -4.51
N PRO A 105 32.25 55.10 -5.61
CA PRO A 105 32.45 53.74 -6.16
C PRO A 105 33.98 53.53 -6.45
N PRO A 106 34.56 53.22 -7.66
CA PRO A 106 34.19 52.37 -8.83
C PRO A 106 35.32 51.45 -9.39
N PHE A 107 35.01 50.47 -10.27
CA PHE A 107 35.35 50.47 -11.73
C PHE A 107 35.18 49.14 -12.51
N GLN A 108 34.93 49.27 -13.82
CA GLN A 108 34.83 48.29 -14.92
C GLN A 108 35.05 49.05 -16.28
N LEU A 109 35.38 48.49 -17.46
CA LEU A 109 35.82 47.16 -17.91
C LEU A 109 36.44 47.27 -19.35
N HIS A 110 37.28 46.29 -19.76
CA HIS A 110 37.62 45.95 -21.17
C HIS A 110 38.34 47.00 -22.07
N PRO A 111 38.80 46.66 -23.32
CA PRO A 111 38.88 45.37 -24.05
C PRO A 111 40.27 45.01 -24.67
N LEU A 112 40.37 43.82 -25.30
CA LEU A 112 40.98 43.50 -26.64
C LEU A 112 41.89 42.23 -26.74
N SER A 113 41.47 41.34 -27.65
CA SER A 113 42.16 40.32 -28.48
C SER A 113 43.68 40.03 -28.35
N PHE A 114 44.07 38.74 -28.34
CA PHE A 114 44.63 38.01 -29.52
C PHE A 114 44.89 36.50 -29.24
N ASP A 115 45.02 35.71 -30.31
CA ASP A 115 45.36 34.27 -30.44
C ASP A 115 46.11 34.15 -31.82
N PRO A 116 46.90 33.11 -32.24
CA PRO A 116 46.93 31.70 -31.77
C PRO A 116 48.30 30.94 -31.83
N PHE A 117 48.24 29.61 -31.62
CA PHE A 117 49.12 28.52 -32.11
C PHE A 117 50.65 28.50 -31.84
N ALA A 118 51.10 27.47 -31.10
CA ALA A 118 52.36 26.74 -31.38
C ALA A 118 52.38 25.32 -30.77
N ALA A 119 52.92 24.34 -31.50
CA ALA A 119 53.37 23.03 -31.01
C ALA A 119 54.66 22.65 -31.78
N PRO A 120 55.66 21.98 -31.18
CA PRO A 120 55.65 20.50 -31.12
C PRO A 120 56.37 19.91 -29.88
N GLY A 121 56.49 18.56 -29.83
CA GLY A 121 57.47 17.84 -28.97
C GLY A 121 58.89 17.79 -29.60
N PRO A 122 59.77 16.81 -29.28
CA PRO A 122 59.50 15.54 -28.57
C PRO A 122 60.61 15.06 -27.58
N SER A 123 60.48 13.79 -27.13
CA SER A 123 61.57 12.84 -26.75
C SER A 123 62.27 12.92 -25.36
N SER A 124 62.76 11.84 -24.74
CA SER A 124 62.43 10.38 -24.85
C SER A 124 63.21 9.47 -23.86
N LEU A 125 62.66 8.26 -23.58
CA LEU A 125 63.39 6.97 -23.30
C LEU A 125 64.17 6.82 -21.96
N GLN A 126 64.39 5.64 -21.37
CA GLN A 126 64.10 4.21 -21.70
C GLN A 126 63.21 3.54 -20.61
N ARG A 127 62.29 2.59 -20.87
CA ARG A 127 62.39 1.17 -21.39
C ARG A 127 62.98 0.22 -20.32
N HIS A 128 62.46 -0.97 -19.99
CA HIS A 128 61.80 -2.00 -20.82
C HIS A 128 60.38 -2.49 -20.40
N SER A 129 60.14 -3.81 -20.28
CA SER A 129 58.99 -4.50 -20.90
C SER A 129 58.91 -6.00 -20.51
N SER A 130 57.88 -6.83 -20.72
CA SER A 130 56.44 -6.72 -21.12
C SER A 130 55.83 -8.15 -21.21
N ALA A 131 54.52 -8.38 -20.97
CA ALA A 131 53.87 -9.70 -21.10
C ALA A 131 52.37 -9.62 -21.47
N THR A 132 51.80 -10.73 -21.96
CA THR A 132 50.41 -10.85 -22.49
C THR A 132 49.44 -11.52 -21.51
N TRP A 133 48.14 -11.27 -21.68
CA TRP A 133 47.05 -11.93 -20.93
C TRP A 133 46.56 -13.19 -21.64
N HIS A 134 46.46 -14.30 -20.91
CA HIS A 134 45.67 -15.47 -21.27
C HIS A 134 44.80 -15.91 -20.08
N THR A 135 43.57 -16.31 -20.38
CA THR A 135 42.59 -16.78 -19.39
C THR A 135 42.76 -18.27 -19.08
N ASN A 136 42.74 -18.63 -17.81
CA ASN A 136 42.15 -19.90 -17.34
C ASN A 136 42.02 -19.89 -15.81
N CYS A 137 40.87 -20.36 -15.31
CA CYS A 137 40.68 -20.81 -13.94
C CYS A 137 39.66 -21.95 -13.95
N THR A 138 40.04 -23.09 -13.40
CA THR A 138 39.24 -24.32 -13.35
C THR A 138 39.20 -24.86 -11.93
N SER A 139 38.02 -25.08 -11.40
CA SER A 139 37.77 -26.03 -10.32
C SER A 139 36.75 -27.05 -10.82
N GLU A 140 37.06 -28.34 -10.68
CA GLU A 140 36.32 -29.41 -11.35
C GLU A 140 35.20 -29.96 -10.46
N PHE A 141 33.96 -29.91 -10.95
CA PHE A 141 32.90 -30.81 -10.52
C PHE A 141 32.87 -32.02 -11.47
N THR A 142 32.69 -33.24 -10.93
CA THR A 142 32.57 -34.46 -11.75
C THR A 142 31.11 -34.88 -11.88
N LYS A 143 30.62 -35.02 -13.13
CA LYS A 143 29.22 -35.30 -13.44
C LYS A 143 28.90 -36.80 -13.32
N ILE A 144 27.88 -37.15 -12.55
CA ILE A 144 27.35 -38.52 -12.47
C ILE A 144 25.85 -38.51 -12.78
N GLY A 145 25.47 -38.98 -13.97
CA GLY A 145 24.07 -38.93 -14.43
C GLY A 145 23.68 -37.54 -14.96
N ASN A 146 22.39 -37.36 -15.29
CA ASN A 146 21.95 -36.13 -15.98
C ASN A 146 21.51 -34.98 -15.07
N GLU A 147 21.18 -35.24 -13.80
CA GLU A 147 20.51 -34.27 -12.91
C GLU A 147 21.08 -34.25 -11.48
N SER A 148 22.38 -34.51 -11.28
CA SER A 148 23.01 -34.46 -9.95
C SER A 148 24.51 -34.15 -9.97
N TRP A 149 24.96 -33.46 -8.92
CA TRP A 149 26.36 -33.23 -8.54
C TRP A 149 26.49 -33.43 -7.02
N VAL A 150 27.70 -33.71 -6.51
CA VAL A 150 27.96 -33.95 -5.08
C VAL A 150 29.28 -33.28 -4.68
N ASP A 151 29.32 -32.66 -3.51
CA ASP A 151 30.54 -32.21 -2.82
C ASP A 151 30.79 -33.07 -1.56
N THR A 152 32.05 -33.18 -1.13
CA THR A 152 32.51 -34.16 -0.15
C THR A 152 32.96 -33.53 1.18
N SER A 153 32.00 -33.09 2.00
CA SER A 153 32.22 -32.93 3.44
C SER A 153 30.95 -33.20 4.25
N GLY A 154 31.06 -33.99 5.32
CA GLY A 154 29.92 -34.42 6.14
C GLY A 154 30.19 -34.33 7.63
N SER A 155 29.62 -33.32 8.29
CA SER A 155 29.43 -33.20 9.75
C SER A 155 28.50 -32.01 10.05
N MET A 156 27.92 -31.94 11.26
CA MET A 156 26.87 -30.96 11.59
C MET A 156 27.23 -29.99 12.74
N VAL A 157 26.48 -28.89 12.79
CA VAL A 157 26.25 -27.95 13.92
C VAL A 157 27.38 -26.96 14.28
N ALA A 158 27.20 -25.71 13.87
CA ALA A 158 27.44 -24.52 14.70
C ALA A 158 26.55 -23.35 14.22
N LEU A 159 26.07 -22.50 15.13
CA LEU A 159 25.19 -21.35 14.82
C LEU A 159 25.98 -20.10 14.44
N ALA A 160 26.13 -19.83 13.13
CA ALA A 160 26.38 -18.50 12.58
C ALA A 160 26.10 -18.49 11.06
N LYS A 161 25.56 -17.38 10.55
CA LYS A 161 25.17 -17.16 9.13
C LYS A 161 24.08 -18.11 8.61
N LEU A 162 22.84 -17.63 8.60
CA LEU A 162 21.93 -17.96 7.50
C LEU A 162 22.33 -17.07 6.33
N ASP A 163 22.65 -17.67 5.19
CA ASP A 163 22.92 -16.96 3.95
C ASP A 163 21.58 -16.79 3.21
N GLU A 164 21.19 -15.58 2.81
CA GLU A 164 19.91 -15.32 2.08
C GLU A 164 19.85 -15.99 0.68
N ARG A 165 20.90 -16.74 0.30
CA ARG A 165 21.15 -17.23 -1.06
C ARG A 165 20.32 -18.45 -1.49
N GLU A 166 19.63 -19.15 -0.58
CA GLU A 166 18.90 -20.40 -0.90
C GLU A 166 17.35 -20.31 -0.85
N VAL A 167 16.75 -19.14 -0.60
CA VAL A 167 15.28 -19.02 -0.45
C VAL A 167 14.60 -18.20 -1.57
N GLU A 168 15.25 -17.17 -2.13
CA GLU A 168 14.67 -16.31 -3.18
C GLU A 168 15.23 -16.61 -4.59
N GLY A 169 14.53 -17.44 -5.35
CA GLY A 169 14.64 -17.48 -6.82
C GLY A 169 15.85 -18.20 -7.42
N VAL A 170 15.60 -19.40 -7.97
CA VAL A 170 16.47 -20.10 -8.92
C VAL A 170 15.61 -20.61 -10.08
N GLY A 171 15.75 -20.06 -11.30
CA GLY A 171 15.02 -20.61 -12.46
C GLY A 171 14.65 -19.69 -13.63
N LEU A 172 15.03 -18.41 -13.67
CA LEU A 172 14.71 -17.54 -14.82
C LEU A 172 15.59 -17.82 -16.04
N VAL A 173 15.19 -18.82 -16.85
CA VAL A 173 15.82 -19.14 -18.15
C VAL A 173 15.35 -18.15 -19.22
N PRO A 174 16.25 -17.47 -19.96
CA PRO A 174 15.88 -16.49 -20.98
C PRO A 174 15.22 -17.13 -22.22
N PRO A 175 14.36 -16.41 -22.95
CA PRO A 175 13.72 -16.91 -24.17
C PRO A 175 14.71 -17.02 -25.34
N SER A 176 14.75 -18.17 -26.00
CA SER A 176 15.55 -18.38 -27.23
C SER A 176 14.78 -17.92 -28.47
N ALA A 177 15.40 -17.07 -29.29
CA ALA A 177 14.78 -16.52 -30.51
C ALA A 177 14.46 -17.59 -31.57
N PRO A 178 13.34 -17.43 -32.33
CA PRO A 178 12.93 -18.41 -33.34
C PRO A 178 13.81 -18.37 -34.58
N LYS A 179 14.37 -19.52 -34.98
CA LYS A 179 15.02 -19.69 -36.28
C LYS A 179 13.98 -20.05 -37.34
N GLY A 180 13.73 -19.14 -38.28
CA GLY A 180 13.04 -19.46 -39.53
C GLY A 180 13.92 -20.28 -40.47
N ALA A 181 13.31 -21.15 -41.28
CA ALA A 181 13.97 -21.84 -42.38
C ALA A 181 13.00 -21.95 -43.56
N VAL A 182 13.42 -21.47 -44.73
CA VAL A 182 12.72 -21.63 -46.01
C VAL A 182 13.46 -22.68 -46.82
N GLY A 183 12.74 -23.63 -47.43
CA GLY A 183 13.34 -24.62 -48.32
C GLY A 183 12.37 -25.70 -48.76
N SER A 184 12.09 -25.76 -50.06
CA SER A 184 11.52 -26.93 -50.76
C SER A 184 12.66 -27.97 -50.99
N GLU A 185 12.48 -29.15 -51.59
CA GLU A 185 11.50 -29.58 -52.59
C GLU A 185 11.46 -31.13 -52.76
N ASN A 186 10.48 -31.58 -53.55
CA ASN A 186 10.42 -32.82 -54.34
C ASN A 186 10.13 -34.20 -53.71
N GLU A 187 9.22 -34.88 -54.40
CA GLU A 187 8.71 -36.23 -54.16
C GLU A 187 9.69 -37.34 -54.62
N ARG A 188 9.42 -38.58 -54.20
CA ARG A 188 9.29 -39.70 -55.17
C ARG A 188 8.42 -40.84 -54.65
N ILE A 189 7.98 -41.70 -55.58
CA ILE A 189 6.77 -42.52 -55.45
C ILE A 189 7.07 -44.00 -55.10
N GLN A 190 6.12 -44.57 -54.35
CA GLN A 190 5.85 -45.98 -54.03
C GLN A 190 6.62 -47.11 -54.74
N LEU A 191 6.91 -48.16 -53.96
CA LEU A 191 6.71 -49.55 -54.38
C LEU A 191 5.84 -50.29 -53.34
N ARG A 192 5.11 -51.33 -53.76
CA ARG A 192 4.00 -51.94 -53.01
C ARG A 192 4.18 -53.44 -52.74
N SER A 193 3.37 -53.95 -51.81
CA SER A 193 3.20 -55.35 -51.38
C SER A 193 4.28 -55.88 -50.41
N ALA A 194 3.97 -56.80 -49.49
CA ALA A 194 2.70 -57.50 -49.24
C ALA A 194 2.34 -57.55 -47.74
N SER A 195 1.15 -58.08 -47.43
CA SER A 195 0.73 -58.46 -46.07
C SER A 195 0.13 -59.87 -46.11
N PRO A 196 0.32 -60.68 -45.06
CA PRO A 196 -0.88 -61.13 -44.36
C PRO A 196 -0.78 -61.11 -42.82
N ALA A 197 -1.96 -61.10 -42.21
CA ALA A 197 -2.22 -60.83 -40.80
C ALA A 197 -1.65 -61.83 -39.77
N ARG A 198 -1.29 -61.31 -38.57
CA ARG A 198 -1.52 -62.02 -37.29
C ARG A 198 -1.66 -61.13 -36.03
N LYS A 199 -2.53 -60.10 -36.09
CA LYS A 199 -2.93 -59.32 -34.90
C LYS A 199 -3.88 -60.12 -33.99
N ASN A 200 -3.40 -60.72 -32.88
CA ASN A 200 -4.26 -60.92 -31.70
C ASN A 200 -3.57 -61.16 -30.33
N ARG A 201 -2.26 -61.47 -30.26
CA ARG A 201 -1.61 -61.78 -28.96
C ARG A 201 -1.16 -60.54 -28.18
N GLN A 202 -0.60 -59.53 -28.84
CA GLN A 202 -0.09 -58.31 -28.19
C GLN A 202 -1.18 -57.44 -27.53
N ARG A 203 -2.39 -57.32 -28.13
CA ARG A 203 -3.48 -56.55 -27.54
C ARG A 203 -3.93 -57.10 -26.19
N LYS A 204 -4.00 -58.44 -26.03
CA LYS A 204 -4.34 -59.06 -24.73
C LYS A 204 -3.29 -58.74 -23.67
N VAL A 205 -1.99 -58.80 -24.01
CA VAL A 205 -0.89 -58.43 -23.10
C VAL A 205 -0.96 -56.95 -22.71
N LEU A 206 -1.23 -56.03 -23.65
CA LEU A 206 -1.40 -54.60 -23.33
C LEU A 206 -2.61 -54.36 -22.41
N PHE A 207 -3.76 -54.99 -22.65
CA PHE A 207 -4.92 -54.84 -21.78
C PHE A 207 -4.72 -55.48 -20.40
N SER A 208 -3.98 -56.60 -20.31
CA SER A 208 -3.57 -57.17 -19.02
C SER A 208 -2.61 -56.25 -18.26
N LEU A 209 -1.64 -55.63 -18.93
CA LEU A 209 -0.72 -54.66 -18.31
C LEU A 209 -1.43 -53.36 -17.91
N ALA A 210 -2.29 -52.80 -18.77
CA ALA A 210 -3.09 -51.63 -18.45
C ALA A 210 -4.07 -51.91 -17.29
N GLY A 211 -4.67 -53.10 -17.26
CA GLY A 211 -5.50 -53.56 -16.13
C GLY A 211 -4.70 -53.74 -14.84
N LEU A 212 -3.48 -54.30 -14.92
CA LEU A 212 -2.59 -54.44 -13.77
C LEU A 212 -2.14 -53.08 -13.24
N VAL A 213 -1.75 -52.15 -14.12
CA VAL A 213 -1.39 -50.77 -13.76
C VAL A 213 -2.59 -50.04 -13.16
N LEU A 214 -3.79 -50.18 -13.73
CA LEU A 214 -5.01 -49.59 -13.18
C LEU A 214 -5.34 -50.16 -11.80
N VAL A 215 -5.19 -51.48 -11.59
CA VAL A 215 -5.36 -52.12 -10.28
C VAL A 215 -4.28 -51.67 -9.29
N ILE A 216 -3.02 -51.54 -9.71
CA ILE A 216 -1.93 -51.00 -8.88
C ILE A 216 -2.19 -49.52 -8.53
N VAL A 217 -2.69 -48.71 -9.46
CA VAL A 217 -3.06 -47.30 -9.21
C VAL A 217 -4.30 -47.21 -8.31
N ILE A 218 -5.30 -48.08 -8.49
CA ILE A 218 -6.46 -48.16 -7.58
C ILE A 218 -6.03 -48.64 -6.19
N ILE A 219 -5.08 -49.58 -6.08
CA ILE A 219 -4.50 -50.00 -4.79
C ILE A 219 -3.69 -48.87 -4.18
N ILE A 220 -2.83 -48.17 -4.93
CA ILE A 220 -2.07 -47.02 -4.42
C ILE A 220 -3.02 -45.91 -3.97
N ILE A 221 -4.04 -45.57 -4.75
CA ILE A 221 -5.06 -44.57 -4.37
C ILE A 221 -5.85 -45.06 -3.16
N ALA A 222 -6.30 -46.31 -3.11
CA ALA A 222 -7.03 -46.86 -1.97
C ALA A 222 -6.16 -46.95 -0.71
N THR A 223 -4.88 -47.29 -0.83
CA THR A 223 -3.92 -47.31 0.27
C THR A 223 -3.54 -45.91 0.70
N VAL A 224 -3.36 -44.93 -0.19
CA VAL A 224 -3.15 -43.51 0.16
C VAL A 224 -4.40 -42.88 0.77
N VAL A 225 -5.59 -43.21 0.28
CA VAL A 225 -6.87 -42.75 0.86
C VAL A 225 -7.17 -43.45 2.19
N SER A 226 -6.80 -44.72 2.35
CA SER A 226 -6.93 -45.45 3.62
C SER A 226 -5.91 -44.94 4.65
N LEU A 227 -4.64 -44.73 4.25
CA LEU A 227 -3.59 -44.09 5.07
C LEU A 227 -3.89 -42.61 5.36
N ARG A 228 -4.71 -41.92 4.56
CA ARG A 228 -5.24 -40.59 4.90
C ARG A 228 -6.43 -40.69 5.86
N LYS A 229 -7.37 -41.62 5.66
CA LYS A 229 -8.51 -41.83 6.56
C LYS A 229 -8.11 -42.37 7.93
N SER A 230 -7.09 -43.21 8.03
CA SER A 230 -6.57 -43.72 9.30
C SER A 230 -5.75 -42.69 10.08
N ARG A 231 -5.29 -41.61 9.44
CA ARG A 231 -4.60 -40.48 10.10
C ARG A 231 -5.56 -39.43 10.68
N LEU A 232 -6.88 -39.57 10.48
CA LEU A 232 -7.88 -38.54 10.77
C LEU A 232 -8.79 -38.83 11.97
N ALA A 233 -8.50 -39.87 12.76
CA ALA A 233 -9.34 -40.31 13.87
C ALA A 233 -8.69 -40.22 15.27
N ASP A 234 -7.43 -39.80 15.36
CA ASP A 234 -6.66 -39.84 16.62
C ASP A 234 -5.62 -38.70 16.68
N LEU A 235 -6.09 -37.45 16.77
CA LEU A 235 -5.27 -36.42 17.42
C LEU A 235 -5.38 -36.64 18.94
N GLY A 236 -4.25 -36.79 19.61
CA GLY A 236 -4.19 -36.97 21.05
C GLY A 236 -4.84 -35.80 21.80
N ARG A 237 -5.24 -36.05 23.05
CA ARG A 237 -5.84 -35.01 23.90
C ARG A 237 -4.90 -33.80 23.99
N VAL A 238 -5.39 -32.63 23.58
CA VAL A 238 -4.68 -31.36 23.73
C VAL A 238 -4.33 -31.15 25.20
N ASN A 239 -3.07 -30.90 25.52
CA ASN A 239 -2.67 -30.48 26.86
C ASN A 239 -3.06 -29.00 27.05
N PRO A 240 -4.00 -28.66 27.96
CA PRO A 240 -4.43 -27.29 28.15
C PRO A 240 -3.36 -26.39 28.81
N ALA A 241 -2.28 -26.96 29.37
CA ALA A 241 -1.23 -26.20 30.04
C ALA A 241 -0.21 -25.58 29.06
N ASP A 242 0.09 -26.23 27.94
CA ASP A 242 1.14 -25.83 27.00
C ASP A 242 0.74 -25.89 25.51
N GLY A 243 -0.51 -26.28 25.21
CA GLY A 243 -1.02 -26.37 23.84
C GLY A 243 -0.49 -27.54 23.02
N THR A 244 0.22 -28.49 23.63
CA THR A 244 0.75 -29.65 22.91
C THR A 244 -0.32 -30.66 22.54
N VAL A 245 -0.16 -31.26 21.36
CA VAL A 245 -0.94 -32.36 20.80
C VAL A 245 0.06 -33.42 20.36
N VAL A 246 -0.13 -34.66 20.82
CA VAL A 246 0.58 -35.81 20.26
C VAL A 246 -0.17 -36.28 19.01
N THR A 247 0.52 -36.30 17.86
CA THR A 247 -0.05 -36.79 16.60
C THR A 247 -0.13 -38.32 16.60
N ALA A 248 -0.93 -38.90 15.71
CA ALA A 248 -0.96 -40.35 15.46
C ALA A 248 0.39 -40.93 14.97
N THR A 249 1.37 -40.10 14.63
CA THR A 249 2.76 -40.49 14.30
C THR A 249 3.74 -40.34 15.47
N GLY A 250 3.28 -39.81 16.62
CA GLY A 250 4.10 -39.61 17.82
C GLY A 250 4.79 -38.24 17.90
N ASP A 251 4.54 -37.34 16.95
CA ASP A 251 5.10 -35.99 16.93
C ASP A 251 4.40 -35.09 17.94
N LEU A 252 5.15 -34.17 18.56
CA LEU A 252 4.61 -33.12 19.42
C LEU A 252 4.37 -31.84 18.63
N LEU A 253 3.09 -31.51 18.40
CA LEU A 253 2.66 -30.28 17.72
C LEU A 253 2.07 -29.32 18.76
N LYS A 254 2.55 -28.07 18.80
CA LYS A 254 1.93 -27.01 19.61
C LYS A 254 0.84 -26.27 18.82
N LEU A 255 -0.29 -25.99 19.47
CA LEU A 255 -1.37 -25.16 18.94
C LEU A 255 -1.29 -23.69 19.37
N TRP A 256 -0.53 -23.38 20.42
CA TRP A 256 -0.21 -22.01 20.86
C TRP A 256 1.10 -22.01 21.65
N GLY A 257 1.69 -20.84 21.87
CA GLY A 257 2.96 -20.73 22.57
C GLY A 257 3.54 -19.32 22.66
N GLY A 258 4.85 -19.27 22.91
CA GLY A 258 5.62 -18.04 23.13
C GLY A 258 7.10 -18.20 22.79
N ASN A 259 7.93 -17.27 23.30
CA ASN A 259 9.34 -17.14 22.91
C ASN A 259 10.16 -18.43 23.12
N GLY A 260 10.87 -18.87 22.08
CA GLY A 260 11.70 -20.08 22.05
C GLY A 260 11.00 -21.33 21.49
N ASP A 261 9.70 -21.26 21.20
CA ASP A 261 8.98 -22.36 20.53
C ASP A 261 9.39 -22.50 19.07
N LYS A 262 9.42 -23.73 18.55
CA LYS A 262 9.61 -24.00 17.12
C LYS A 262 8.28 -23.93 16.38
N ILE A 263 8.27 -23.17 15.29
CA ILE A 263 7.15 -23.08 14.35
C ILE A 263 7.55 -23.82 13.08
N THR A 264 6.71 -24.76 12.63
CA THR A 264 6.77 -25.30 11.26
C THR A 264 5.62 -24.67 10.47
N SER A 265 5.95 -24.08 9.33
CA SER A 265 5.02 -23.39 8.43
C SER A 265 4.53 -24.32 7.31
N ASP A 266 3.47 -23.94 6.58
CA ASP A 266 2.79 -24.81 5.60
C ASP A 266 3.65 -25.39 4.47
N ASN A 267 4.74 -24.69 4.14
CA ASN A 267 5.73 -25.08 3.14
C ASN A 267 6.79 -26.06 3.69
N GLY A 268 6.76 -26.38 4.99
CA GLY A 268 7.70 -27.26 5.68
C GLY A 268 8.89 -26.55 6.34
N THR A 269 9.10 -25.26 6.08
CA THR A 269 10.16 -24.48 6.72
C THR A 269 9.91 -24.40 8.23
N THR A 270 10.96 -24.55 9.03
CA THR A 270 10.89 -24.53 10.49
C THR A 270 11.82 -23.47 11.07
N PHE A 271 11.26 -22.54 11.84
CA PHE A 271 11.97 -21.45 12.50
C PHE A 271 11.66 -21.41 14.01
N GLU A 272 12.36 -20.55 14.75
CA GLU A 272 12.16 -20.35 16.19
C GLU A 272 11.41 -19.03 16.42
N TYR A 273 10.29 -19.08 17.16
CA TYR A 273 9.52 -17.88 17.50
C TYR A 273 10.30 -17.02 18.49
N LYS A 274 10.89 -15.94 17.98
CA LYS A 274 11.78 -15.02 18.72
C LYS A 274 11.11 -13.67 18.91
N ASN A 275 10.35 -13.53 19.99
CA ASN A 275 9.68 -12.30 20.37
C ASN A 275 10.15 -11.88 21.79
N PRO A 276 11.19 -11.02 21.89
CA PRO A 276 11.72 -10.57 23.18
C PRO A 276 10.76 -9.63 23.94
N LEU A 277 9.68 -9.19 23.28
CA LEU A 277 8.68 -8.26 23.82
C LEU A 277 7.47 -8.99 24.44
N GLY A 278 7.58 -10.31 24.64
CA GLY A 278 6.60 -11.14 25.33
C GLY A 278 5.32 -11.41 24.53
N GLY A 279 5.39 -11.35 23.20
CA GLY A 279 4.30 -11.79 22.32
C GLY A 279 3.97 -13.28 22.47
N THR A 280 2.76 -13.64 22.05
CA THR A 280 2.24 -15.01 22.04
C THR A 280 1.64 -15.35 20.69
N TRP A 281 1.76 -16.62 20.29
CA TRP A 281 1.26 -17.11 19.00
C TRP A 281 0.19 -18.18 19.17
N VAL A 282 -0.75 -18.26 18.22
CA VAL A 282 -1.87 -19.22 18.23
C VAL A 282 -2.14 -19.75 16.81
N ALA A 283 -1.93 -21.05 16.60
CA ALA A 283 -2.17 -21.75 15.32
C ALA A 283 -3.58 -22.37 15.21
N VAL A 284 -4.48 -22.10 16.18
CA VAL A 284 -5.87 -22.56 16.12
C VAL A 284 -6.65 -21.69 15.09
N PRO A 285 -7.29 -22.28 14.06
CA PRO A 285 -8.02 -21.51 13.05
C PRO A 285 -9.10 -20.62 13.65
N PHE A 286 -9.19 -19.38 13.15
CA PHE A 286 -10.11 -18.33 13.61
C PHE A 286 -10.05 -18.02 15.13
N ASN A 287 -8.92 -18.31 15.79
CA ASN A 287 -8.68 -17.94 17.18
C ASN A 287 -7.92 -16.60 17.26
N ASP A 288 -8.65 -15.56 17.66
CA ASP A 288 -8.20 -14.16 17.66
C ASP A 288 -7.53 -13.75 19.01
N THR A 289 -6.99 -14.69 19.78
CA THR A 289 -6.42 -14.44 21.14
C THR A 289 -4.89 -14.24 21.19
N ALA A 290 -4.17 -14.41 20.08
CA ALA A 290 -2.73 -14.13 19.98
C ALA A 290 -2.40 -12.64 20.23
N LYS A 291 -1.15 -12.34 20.58
CA LYS A 291 -0.66 -10.99 20.87
C LYS A 291 0.71 -10.73 20.25
N ALA A 292 0.85 -9.63 19.52
CA ALA A 292 2.15 -9.23 18.97
C ALA A 292 3.20 -8.88 20.05
N GLN A 293 2.78 -8.33 21.19
CA GLN A 293 3.59 -8.05 22.39
C GLN A 293 2.75 -8.26 23.66
N ALA A 294 3.37 -8.41 24.83
CA ALA A 294 2.66 -8.73 26.08
C ALA A 294 1.55 -7.73 26.45
N ASP A 295 1.79 -6.44 26.18
CA ASP A 295 0.95 -5.25 26.40
C ASP A 295 0.01 -4.90 25.23
N SER A 296 0.14 -5.57 24.08
CA SER A 296 -0.75 -5.40 22.93
C SER A 296 -2.11 -6.08 23.17
N LEU A 297 -3.16 -5.49 22.59
CA LEU A 297 -4.52 -6.03 22.67
C LEU A 297 -4.66 -7.22 21.70
N PRO A 298 -5.19 -8.37 22.13
CA PRO A 298 -5.53 -9.47 21.23
C PRO A 298 -6.58 -9.02 20.20
N LEU A 299 -6.68 -9.74 19.08
CA LEU A 299 -7.52 -9.32 17.96
C LEU A 299 -9.03 -9.35 18.28
N ASN A 300 -9.45 -10.21 19.21
CA ASN A 300 -10.83 -10.25 19.71
C ASN A 300 -11.22 -9.07 20.64
N GLN A 301 -10.37 -8.06 20.78
CA GLN A 301 -10.67 -6.79 21.46
C GLN A 301 -10.62 -5.63 20.44
N PRO A 302 -11.51 -4.63 20.56
CA PRO A 302 -11.48 -3.46 19.68
C PRO A 302 -10.17 -2.69 19.84
N TRP A 303 -9.73 -2.02 18.77
CA TRP A 303 -8.58 -1.13 18.85
C TRP A 303 -8.98 0.19 19.51
N ASP A 304 -8.24 0.61 20.52
CA ASP A 304 -8.38 1.93 21.14
C ASP A 304 -7.69 2.98 20.29
N TYR A 305 -8.42 3.53 19.32
CA TYR A 305 -7.92 4.55 18.40
C TYR A 305 -7.49 5.86 19.09
N SER A 306 -7.97 6.16 20.30
CA SER A 306 -7.61 7.39 21.01
C SER A 306 -6.30 7.24 21.81
N ASN A 307 -6.11 6.10 22.48
CA ASN A 307 -4.99 5.88 23.41
C ASN A 307 -3.88 4.94 22.88
N ARG A 308 -4.05 4.28 21.71
CA ARG A 308 -3.05 3.37 21.14
C ARG A 308 -2.62 3.75 19.72
N ARG A 309 -1.32 4.05 19.59
CA ARG A 309 -0.61 4.29 18.34
C ARG A 309 -0.50 3.04 17.46
N ILE A 310 -0.87 3.18 16.19
CA ILE A 310 -0.60 2.19 15.16
C ILE A 310 0.86 2.31 14.72
N LEU A 311 1.63 1.24 14.94
CA LEU A 311 3.02 1.12 14.52
C LEU A 311 3.10 -0.09 13.60
N GLY A 312 3.23 0.13 12.29
CA GLY A 312 3.20 -0.93 11.30
C GLY A 312 4.23 -0.79 10.19
N VAL A 313 4.19 -1.77 9.29
CA VAL A 313 4.93 -1.80 8.02
C VAL A 313 3.96 -2.13 6.89
N ASN A 314 4.31 -1.73 5.68
CA ASN A 314 3.66 -2.18 4.47
C ASN A 314 4.28 -3.50 4.00
N LEU A 315 3.46 -4.27 3.29
CA LEU A 315 3.88 -5.45 2.52
C LEU A 315 3.90 -5.10 1.03
N GLY A 316 4.49 -3.93 0.71
CA GLY A 316 4.66 -3.42 -0.66
C GLY A 316 5.58 -4.30 -1.49
N GLY A 317 5.41 -4.28 -2.81
CA GLY A 317 6.13 -5.18 -3.73
C GLY A 317 5.77 -6.68 -3.60
N TRP A 318 4.70 -7.07 -2.89
CA TRP A 318 4.29 -8.48 -2.73
C TRP A 318 3.10 -8.88 -3.60
N LEU A 319 1.88 -8.40 -3.29
CA LEU A 319 0.67 -8.74 -4.07
C LEU A 319 0.36 -7.69 -5.16
N VAL A 320 1.20 -6.66 -5.24
CA VAL A 320 1.36 -5.69 -6.33
C VAL A 320 2.87 -5.47 -6.48
N LEU A 321 3.42 -5.54 -7.68
CA LEU A 321 4.85 -5.51 -7.92
C LEU A 321 5.39 -4.12 -8.23
N GLU A 322 6.55 -3.82 -7.63
CA GLU A 322 7.29 -2.58 -7.83
C GLU A 322 8.76 -2.84 -8.20
N PRO A 323 9.27 -2.22 -9.27
CA PRO A 323 10.66 -2.41 -9.71
C PRO A 323 11.73 -2.04 -8.67
N PHE A 324 11.46 -1.07 -7.79
CA PHE A 324 12.45 -0.65 -6.79
C PHE A 324 12.44 -1.53 -5.52
N ILE A 325 11.33 -2.24 -5.25
CA ILE A 325 11.19 -3.20 -4.15
C ILE A 325 11.62 -4.60 -4.60
N THR A 326 11.31 -4.98 -5.85
CA THR A 326 11.53 -6.32 -6.41
C THR A 326 12.41 -6.32 -7.67
N PRO A 327 13.57 -5.62 -7.72
CA PRO A 327 14.33 -5.43 -8.96
C PRO A 327 14.68 -6.73 -9.69
N TYR A 328 14.87 -7.85 -9.00
CA TYR A 328 15.13 -9.16 -9.62
C TYR A 328 14.06 -9.64 -10.62
N MET A 329 12.81 -9.15 -10.51
CA MET A 329 11.72 -9.45 -11.43
C MET A 329 11.84 -8.66 -12.75
N PHE A 330 12.46 -7.48 -12.71
CA PHE A 330 12.53 -6.50 -13.81
C PHE A 330 13.92 -6.43 -14.47
N GLU A 331 14.99 -6.70 -13.71
CA GLU A 331 16.39 -6.76 -14.20
C GLU A 331 16.68 -7.73 -15.36
N PRO A 332 15.95 -8.86 -15.53
CA PRO A 332 16.06 -9.70 -16.73
C PRO A 332 15.55 -9.05 -18.01
N PHE A 333 14.74 -7.99 -17.91
CA PHE A 333 14.09 -7.31 -19.03
C PHE A 333 14.62 -5.87 -19.26
N SER A 334 15.28 -5.26 -18.27
CA SER A 334 15.78 -3.88 -18.35
C SER A 334 17.17 -3.74 -18.99
N SER A 335 17.38 -4.48 -20.09
CA SER A 335 18.38 -4.12 -21.10
C SER A 335 17.72 -3.21 -22.14
N HIS A 336 18.39 -2.14 -22.55
CA HIS A 336 18.03 -1.47 -23.80
C HIS A 336 18.07 -2.46 -24.96
N ASP A 337 17.21 -2.26 -25.97
CA ASP A 337 17.29 -3.06 -27.19
C ASP A 337 18.57 -2.74 -27.98
N ALA A 338 18.83 -3.49 -29.05
CA ALA A 338 20.01 -3.28 -29.90
C ALA A 338 20.03 -1.92 -30.63
N ASN A 339 18.97 -1.11 -30.51
CA ASN A 339 18.83 0.22 -31.09
C ASN A 339 18.85 1.34 -30.03
N GLY A 340 18.99 0.99 -28.73
CA GLY A 340 19.03 1.95 -27.62
C GLY A 340 17.66 2.37 -27.08
N GLN A 341 16.56 1.69 -27.44
CA GLN A 341 15.23 2.02 -26.91
C GLN A 341 15.12 1.76 -25.40
N ALA A 342 14.20 2.47 -24.75
CA ALA A 342 13.96 2.36 -23.31
C ALA A 342 13.54 0.93 -22.89
N PRO A 343 13.77 0.52 -21.62
CA PRO A 343 13.27 -0.74 -21.08
C PRO A 343 11.77 -0.94 -21.36
N THR A 344 11.41 -2.09 -21.92
CA THR A 344 10.01 -2.39 -22.29
C THR A 344 9.16 -2.90 -21.13
N VAL A 345 9.78 -3.12 -19.96
CA VAL A 345 9.17 -3.67 -18.75
C VAL A 345 9.46 -2.73 -17.58
N VAL A 346 8.41 -2.06 -17.09
CA VAL A 346 8.50 -0.91 -16.16
C VAL A 346 7.48 -0.97 -15.01
N ASP A 347 6.48 -1.85 -15.12
CA ASP A 347 5.34 -2.04 -14.21
C ASP A 347 4.83 -3.49 -14.29
N GLU A 348 3.87 -3.88 -13.44
CA GLU A 348 3.33 -5.25 -13.44
C GLU A 348 2.57 -5.59 -14.74
N TRP A 349 1.92 -4.61 -15.38
CA TRP A 349 1.27 -4.78 -16.68
C TRP A 349 2.24 -5.24 -17.78
N THR A 350 3.35 -4.52 -17.95
CA THR A 350 4.37 -4.79 -18.97
C THR A 350 5.19 -6.03 -18.64
N LEU A 351 5.50 -6.25 -17.35
CA LEU A 351 6.12 -7.49 -16.88
C LEU A 351 5.24 -8.71 -17.21
N SER A 352 3.94 -8.63 -16.92
CA SER A 352 3.02 -9.74 -17.18
C SER A 352 2.87 -10.03 -18.67
N THR A 353 2.82 -8.97 -19.48
CA THR A 353 2.85 -9.06 -20.95
C THR A 353 4.14 -9.73 -21.47
N ALA A 354 5.29 -9.43 -20.86
CA ALA A 354 6.59 -10.00 -21.24
C ALA A 354 6.81 -11.44 -20.74
N LEU A 355 6.15 -11.84 -19.64
CA LEU A 355 6.21 -13.20 -19.09
C LEU A 355 5.37 -14.20 -19.91
N GLY A 356 4.19 -13.79 -20.40
CA GLY A 356 3.29 -14.64 -21.19
C GLY A 356 2.98 -15.97 -20.49
N ASP A 357 3.27 -17.09 -21.14
CA ASP A 357 3.10 -18.45 -20.60
C ASP A 357 3.80 -18.69 -19.24
N LYS A 358 4.81 -17.89 -18.88
CA LYS A 358 5.52 -17.96 -17.59
C LYS A 358 4.89 -17.15 -16.47
N LEU A 359 3.84 -16.38 -16.74
CA LEU A 359 3.21 -15.45 -15.79
C LEU A 359 2.81 -16.16 -14.48
N ALA A 360 1.99 -17.21 -14.60
CA ALA A 360 1.43 -17.94 -13.46
C ALA A 360 2.52 -18.53 -12.55
N THR A 361 3.52 -19.20 -13.15
CA THR A 361 4.60 -19.84 -12.38
C THR A 361 5.58 -18.82 -11.78
N THR A 362 5.81 -17.68 -12.44
CA THR A 362 6.73 -16.66 -11.96
C THR A 362 6.14 -15.84 -10.81
N LEU A 363 4.89 -15.38 -10.94
CA LEU A 363 4.25 -14.60 -9.88
C LEU A 363 3.79 -15.47 -8.71
N GLU A 364 3.32 -16.71 -8.94
CA GLU A 364 3.00 -17.59 -7.81
C GLU A 364 4.26 -17.93 -6.99
N GLU A 365 5.42 -18.15 -7.63
CA GLU A 365 6.66 -18.39 -6.91
C GLU A 365 7.11 -17.15 -6.12
N HIS A 366 7.00 -15.95 -6.69
CA HIS A 366 7.21 -14.70 -5.95
C HIS A 366 6.26 -14.58 -4.75
N TYR A 367 4.94 -14.73 -4.95
CA TYR A 367 3.95 -14.65 -3.86
C TYR A 367 4.22 -15.68 -2.75
N ARG A 368 4.76 -16.86 -3.10
CA ARG A 368 5.10 -17.95 -2.18
C ARG A 368 6.38 -17.73 -1.39
N THR A 369 7.33 -16.93 -1.90
CA THR A 369 8.70 -16.83 -1.36
C THR A 369 9.06 -15.46 -0.80
N PHE A 370 8.50 -14.37 -1.34
CA PHE A 370 8.90 -13.02 -0.93
C PHE A 370 8.42 -12.68 0.49
N ILE A 371 7.11 -12.65 0.77
CA ILE A 371 6.61 -12.52 2.16
C ILE A 371 6.14 -13.87 2.68
N THR A 372 6.61 -14.22 3.88
CA THR A 372 6.43 -15.53 4.51
C THR A 372 5.84 -15.42 5.91
N GLU A 373 5.53 -16.57 6.51
CA GLU A 373 5.09 -16.65 7.91
C GLU A 373 6.12 -16.11 8.91
N GLU A 374 7.43 -16.24 8.60
CA GLU A 374 8.48 -15.74 9.48
C GLU A 374 8.55 -14.22 9.46
N ASP A 375 8.28 -13.57 8.31
CA ASP A 375 8.21 -12.10 8.22
C ASP A 375 7.16 -11.53 9.19
N PHE A 376 5.96 -12.14 9.27
CA PHE A 376 4.93 -11.72 10.24
C PHE A 376 5.36 -11.94 11.71
N MET A 377 6.14 -12.99 11.99
CA MET A 377 6.71 -13.21 13.32
C MET A 377 7.74 -12.13 13.66
N GLN A 378 8.64 -11.80 12.72
CA GLN A 378 9.66 -10.77 12.89
C GLN A 378 9.06 -9.36 13.02
N ILE A 379 7.98 -9.04 12.29
CA ILE A 379 7.20 -7.80 12.43
C ILE A 379 6.69 -7.65 13.87
N ALA A 380 6.01 -8.67 14.41
CA ALA A 380 5.55 -8.66 15.80
C ALA A 380 6.71 -8.56 16.81
N ALA A 381 7.84 -9.22 16.54
CA ALA A 381 9.03 -9.16 17.38
C ALA A 381 9.70 -7.77 17.42
N ALA A 382 9.55 -6.95 16.37
CA ALA A 382 10.08 -5.60 16.27
C ALA A 382 9.25 -4.51 16.99
N GLY A 383 8.22 -4.90 17.76
CA GLY A 383 7.33 -3.98 18.47
C GLY A 383 6.23 -3.38 17.58
N LEU A 384 6.08 -3.84 16.34
CA LEU A 384 5.01 -3.45 15.43
C LEU A 384 3.73 -4.22 15.76
N ASN A 385 2.58 -3.58 15.58
CA ASN A 385 1.27 -4.09 15.99
C ASN A 385 0.27 -4.20 14.82
N TRP A 386 0.59 -3.66 13.65
CA TRP A 386 -0.21 -3.76 12.42
C TRP A 386 0.66 -3.99 11.17
N VAL A 387 0.02 -4.44 10.08
CA VAL A 387 0.55 -4.39 8.71
C VAL A 387 -0.44 -3.70 7.76
N ARG A 388 0.05 -3.01 6.73
CA ARG A 388 -0.75 -2.53 5.59
C ARG A 388 -0.48 -3.43 4.39
N LEU A 389 -1.54 -3.90 3.74
CA LEU A 389 -1.49 -4.96 2.73
C LEU A 389 -2.06 -4.45 1.39
N PRO A 390 -1.20 -3.94 0.51
CA PRO A 390 -1.53 -3.61 -0.89
C PRO A 390 -2.09 -4.82 -1.64
N VAL A 391 -3.19 -4.63 -2.36
CA VAL A 391 -3.75 -5.58 -3.34
C VAL A 391 -4.22 -4.86 -4.61
N GLY A 392 -4.01 -5.49 -5.78
CA GLY A 392 -4.58 -5.05 -7.05
C GLY A 392 -5.95 -5.68 -7.33
N TRP A 393 -6.77 -5.05 -8.19
CA TRP A 393 -8.10 -5.58 -8.53
C TRP A 393 -8.07 -6.98 -9.18
N TRP A 394 -6.97 -7.35 -9.83
CA TRP A 394 -6.76 -8.67 -10.44
C TRP A 394 -6.78 -9.82 -9.42
N MET A 395 -6.73 -9.53 -8.12
CA MET A 395 -7.06 -10.49 -7.06
C MET A 395 -8.52 -11.02 -7.15
N ILE A 396 -9.41 -10.32 -7.85
CA ILE A 396 -10.85 -10.64 -7.97
C ILE A 396 -11.19 -11.17 -9.37
N GLU A 397 -10.92 -10.40 -10.42
CA GLU A 397 -11.12 -10.78 -11.84
C GLU A 397 -10.24 -9.90 -12.75
N THR A 398 -9.97 -10.35 -13.97
CA THR A 398 -9.42 -9.54 -15.07
C THR A 398 -10.40 -9.49 -16.25
N TRP A 399 -10.29 -8.48 -17.10
CA TRP A 399 -11.12 -8.34 -18.31
C TRP A 399 -10.26 -8.43 -19.59
N ASP A 400 -10.89 -8.70 -20.74
CA ASP A 400 -10.21 -8.84 -22.04
C ASP A 400 -9.19 -7.71 -22.32
N GLY A 401 -7.92 -8.10 -22.50
CA GLY A 401 -6.81 -7.19 -22.76
C GLY A 401 -6.00 -6.77 -21.53
N GLU A 402 -6.38 -7.21 -20.33
CA GLU A 402 -5.60 -7.02 -19.10
C GLU A 402 -4.65 -8.21 -18.87
N PRO A 403 -3.34 -8.01 -18.72
CA PRO A 403 -2.36 -9.10 -18.74
C PRO A 403 -2.09 -9.72 -17.35
N PHE A 404 -2.72 -9.23 -16.28
CA PHE A 404 -2.40 -9.62 -14.89
C PHE A 404 -2.76 -11.08 -14.57
N LEU A 405 -2.13 -11.63 -13.52
CA LEU A 405 -2.45 -12.96 -13.04
C LEU A 405 -3.73 -12.96 -12.20
N GLU A 406 -4.86 -13.29 -12.83
CA GLU A 406 -6.17 -13.33 -12.20
C GLU A 406 -6.25 -14.28 -10.99
N GLY A 407 -6.79 -13.79 -9.88
CA GLY A 407 -7.24 -14.56 -8.71
C GLY A 407 -6.15 -15.19 -7.84
N VAL A 408 -4.94 -15.46 -8.35
CA VAL A 408 -3.90 -16.21 -7.62
C VAL A 408 -3.41 -15.49 -6.37
N SER A 409 -3.35 -14.16 -6.38
CA SER A 409 -2.95 -13.37 -5.20
C SER A 409 -3.91 -13.51 -4.02
N PHE A 410 -5.19 -13.88 -4.24
CA PHE A 410 -6.18 -14.07 -3.16
C PHE A 410 -5.77 -15.21 -2.21
N LYS A 411 -5.14 -16.26 -2.75
CA LYS A 411 -4.55 -17.36 -1.96
C LYS A 411 -3.52 -16.85 -0.95
N TYR A 412 -2.75 -15.83 -1.30
CA TYR A 412 -1.68 -15.28 -0.47
C TYR A 412 -2.18 -14.17 0.46
N PHE A 413 -3.19 -13.39 0.04
CA PHE A 413 -3.99 -12.55 0.94
C PHE A 413 -4.61 -13.37 2.09
N LEU A 414 -5.19 -14.55 1.80
CA LEU A 414 -5.70 -15.44 2.86
C LEU A 414 -4.60 -15.88 3.84
N LYS A 415 -3.38 -16.15 3.35
CA LYS A 415 -2.23 -16.47 4.21
C LYS A 415 -1.78 -15.28 5.05
N ALA A 416 -1.80 -14.07 4.50
CA ALA A 416 -1.53 -12.85 5.26
C ALA A 416 -2.52 -12.70 6.44
N LEU A 417 -3.81 -12.96 6.23
CA LEU A 417 -4.81 -12.92 7.31
C LEU A 417 -4.68 -14.08 8.32
N GLU A 418 -4.12 -15.22 7.91
CA GLU A 418 -3.80 -16.34 8.79
C GLU A 418 -2.60 -16.02 9.67
N TRP A 419 -1.50 -15.55 9.08
CA TRP A 419 -0.26 -15.18 9.77
C TRP A 419 -0.43 -13.95 10.67
N ALA A 420 -1.16 -12.92 10.22
CA ALA A 420 -1.54 -11.78 11.05
C ALA A 420 -2.28 -12.22 12.32
N ARG A 421 -3.28 -13.10 12.17
CA ARG A 421 -4.00 -13.68 13.32
C ARG A 421 -3.07 -14.50 14.21
N LYS A 422 -2.25 -15.38 13.62
CA LYS A 422 -1.34 -16.27 14.36
C LYS A 422 -0.40 -15.53 15.29
N TYR A 423 -0.02 -14.29 14.95
CA TYR A 423 0.90 -13.45 15.72
C TYR A 423 0.26 -12.20 16.35
N GLY A 424 -1.07 -12.07 16.32
CA GLY A 424 -1.80 -10.97 16.97
C GLY A 424 -1.60 -9.59 16.33
N LEU A 425 -1.28 -9.55 15.03
CA LEU A 425 -1.16 -8.33 14.21
C LEU A 425 -2.52 -7.99 13.56
N ARG A 426 -2.83 -6.69 13.47
CA ARG A 426 -4.00 -6.18 12.72
C ARG A 426 -3.60 -5.81 11.30
N VAL A 427 -4.56 -5.79 10.38
CA VAL A 427 -4.36 -5.52 8.96
C VAL A 427 -5.15 -4.28 8.55
N ASN A 428 -4.47 -3.30 7.95
CA ASN A 428 -5.12 -2.37 7.04
C ASN A 428 -5.07 -2.99 5.64
N LEU A 429 -6.23 -3.34 5.06
CA LEU A 429 -6.30 -3.71 3.65
C LEU A 429 -6.15 -2.44 2.81
N ASP A 430 -5.38 -2.49 1.72
CA ASP A 430 -5.25 -1.35 0.81
C ASP A 430 -5.53 -1.76 -0.64
N LEU A 431 -6.53 -1.14 -1.28
CA LEU A 431 -6.79 -1.33 -2.71
C LEU A 431 -5.85 -0.42 -3.51
N HIS A 432 -4.68 -0.98 -3.81
CA HIS A 432 -3.50 -0.22 -4.22
C HIS A 432 -3.51 0.17 -5.72
N ALA A 433 -4.21 -0.61 -6.54
CA ALA A 433 -4.37 -0.40 -7.97
C ALA A 433 -5.81 -0.67 -8.41
N VAL A 434 -6.34 0.13 -9.34
CA VAL A 434 -7.71 0.02 -9.86
C VAL A 434 -7.81 0.18 -11.38
N PRO A 435 -8.88 -0.33 -12.03
CA PRO A 435 -9.07 -0.20 -13.48
C PRO A 435 -8.98 1.24 -13.99
N GLY A 436 -8.25 1.42 -15.09
CA GLY A 436 -7.94 2.72 -15.68
C GLY A 436 -6.77 3.46 -15.02
N SER A 437 -6.24 3.00 -13.88
CA SER A 437 -5.25 3.67 -13.02
C SER A 437 -5.72 5.01 -12.44
N GLN A 438 -5.45 5.22 -11.15
CA GLN A 438 -5.82 6.39 -10.37
C GLN A 438 -4.69 7.43 -10.21
N ASN A 439 -3.45 7.05 -10.54
CA ASN A 439 -2.27 7.91 -10.42
C ASN A 439 -1.34 7.88 -11.65
N GLY A 440 -1.44 6.86 -12.52
CA GLY A 440 -0.56 6.69 -13.66
C GLY A 440 0.86 6.26 -13.26
N PHE A 441 1.07 5.79 -12.03
CA PHE A 441 2.35 5.30 -11.53
C PHE A 441 2.46 3.76 -11.67
N ASN A 442 3.67 3.23 -11.62
CA ASN A 442 3.94 1.79 -11.82
C ASN A 442 3.26 0.88 -10.78
N HIS A 443 3.27 1.27 -9.50
CA HIS A 443 2.57 0.59 -8.40
C HIS A 443 1.04 0.70 -8.50
N GLY A 444 0.51 1.63 -9.30
CA GLY A 444 -0.90 1.62 -9.76
C GLY A 444 -1.21 0.49 -10.76
N GLY A 445 -0.37 -0.56 -10.82
CA GLY A 445 -0.40 -1.69 -11.74
C GLY A 445 0.05 -1.36 -13.17
N LYS A 446 -0.13 -0.12 -13.61
CA LYS A 446 0.21 0.36 -14.96
C LYS A 446 0.62 1.83 -14.97
N LEU A 447 1.84 2.08 -15.46
CA LEU A 447 2.46 3.39 -15.66
C LEU A 447 1.78 4.18 -16.82
N GLY A 448 1.87 5.51 -16.72
CA GLY A 448 1.49 6.48 -17.73
C GLY A 448 0.15 7.17 -17.46
N SER A 449 -0.95 6.57 -17.91
CA SER A 449 -2.22 7.28 -18.05
C SER A 449 -3.22 7.01 -16.92
N ILE A 450 -3.72 8.07 -16.30
CA ILE A 450 -4.92 8.05 -15.45
C ILE A 450 -6.16 8.07 -16.34
N ASN A 451 -7.04 7.09 -16.15
CA ASN A 451 -8.35 6.96 -16.78
C ASN A 451 -9.41 6.44 -15.79
N PHE A 452 -9.10 6.41 -14.49
CA PHE A 452 -10.08 6.30 -13.42
C PHE A 452 -10.71 7.69 -13.17
N LEU A 453 -12.04 7.79 -13.29
CA LEU A 453 -12.83 9.01 -13.04
C LEU A 453 -12.41 10.27 -13.86
N ILE A 454 -11.57 10.11 -14.89
CA ILE A 454 -11.17 11.09 -15.92
C ILE A 454 -11.42 10.45 -17.29
N GLY A 455 -11.65 11.26 -18.34
CA GLY A 455 -11.63 10.78 -19.71
C GLY A 455 -12.87 9.97 -20.11
N LEU A 456 -12.93 9.53 -21.37
CA LEU A 456 -14.16 8.97 -21.94
C LEU A 456 -14.63 7.69 -21.19
N MET A 457 -13.73 6.93 -20.58
CA MET A 457 -14.06 5.71 -19.81
C MET A 457 -14.08 5.92 -18.28
N GLY A 458 -13.85 7.15 -17.79
CA GLY A 458 -13.66 7.44 -16.37
C GLY A 458 -14.78 6.96 -15.44
N VAL A 459 -16.03 7.17 -15.84
CA VAL A 459 -17.20 6.73 -15.07
C VAL A 459 -17.31 5.20 -15.04
N ALA A 460 -17.10 4.55 -16.19
CA ALA A 460 -17.17 3.10 -16.31
C ALA A 460 -16.07 2.41 -15.47
N ASN A 461 -14.83 2.92 -15.52
CA ASN A 461 -13.72 2.45 -14.70
C ASN A 461 -13.99 2.64 -13.19
N ALA A 462 -14.58 3.76 -12.78
CA ALA A 462 -14.99 3.98 -11.39
C ALA A 462 -16.15 3.05 -10.95
N GLN A 463 -17.14 2.81 -11.81
CA GLN A 463 -18.23 1.84 -11.57
C GLN A 463 -17.68 0.41 -11.38
N ARG A 464 -16.70 0.00 -12.19
CA ARG A 464 -15.98 -1.28 -12.02
C ARG A 464 -15.13 -1.30 -10.73
N THR A 465 -14.65 -0.15 -10.26
CA THR A 465 -13.95 -0.06 -8.97
C THR A 465 -14.89 -0.23 -7.77
N LEU A 466 -16.12 0.31 -7.83
CA LEU A 466 -17.14 0.11 -6.79
C LEU A 466 -17.45 -1.38 -6.57
N ASN A 467 -17.56 -2.16 -7.65
CA ASN A 467 -17.71 -3.61 -7.59
C ASN A 467 -16.63 -4.27 -6.70
N TYR A 468 -15.35 -3.90 -6.90
CA TYR A 468 -14.24 -4.51 -6.18
C TYR A 468 -14.18 -4.09 -4.71
N ILE A 469 -14.40 -2.82 -4.41
CA ILE A 469 -14.54 -2.34 -3.02
C ILE A 469 -15.72 -3.04 -2.32
N ARG A 470 -16.82 -3.29 -3.03
CA ARG A 470 -17.98 -4.05 -2.52
C ARG A 470 -17.62 -5.49 -2.17
N THR A 471 -16.98 -6.23 -3.07
CA THR A 471 -16.56 -7.62 -2.82
C THR A 471 -15.54 -7.71 -1.68
N LEU A 472 -14.56 -6.80 -1.61
CA LEU A 472 -13.62 -6.76 -0.50
C LEU A 472 -14.33 -6.45 0.83
N THR A 473 -15.25 -5.49 0.85
CA THR A 473 -16.06 -5.15 2.05
C THR A 473 -16.92 -6.32 2.50
N GLN A 474 -17.61 -6.98 1.57
CA GLN A 474 -18.42 -8.18 1.80
C GLN A 474 -17.58 -9.35 2.31
N PHE A 475 -16.33 -9.48 1.87
CA PHE A 475 -15.39 -10.49 2.34
C PHE A 475 -14.89 -10.21 3.77
N ILE A 476 -14.29 -9.05 4.01
CA ILE A 476 -13.59 -8.73 5.27
C ILE A 476 -14.53 -8.48 6.45
N THR A 477 -15.79 -8.17 6.20
CA THR A 477 -16.81 -7.95 7.25
C THR A 477 -17.36 -9.27 7.83
N GLN A 478 -17.08 -10.42 7.22
CA GLN A 478 -17.52 -11.71 7.77
C GLN A 478 -16.89 -11.94 9.17
N PRO A 479 -17.58 -12.65 10.10
CA PRO A 479 -17.08 -12.89 11.47
C PRO A 479 -15.68 -13.49 11.58
N GLN A 480 -15.24 -14.21 10.55
CA GLN A 480 -13.92 -14.79 10.39
C GLN A 480 -12.79 -13.74 10.31
N TYR A 481 -13.07 -12.56 9.72
CA TYR A 481 -12.06 -11.63 9.23
C TYR A 481 -12.13 -10.24 9.87
N VAL A 482 -13.31 -9.82 10.36
CA VAL A 482 -13.57 -8.46 10.87
C VAL A 482 -12.64 -8.00 12.01
N ASN A 483 -12.15 -8.94 12.82
CA ASN A 483 -11.19 -8.67 13.91
C ASN A 483 -9.74 -8.52 13.41
N VAL A 484 -9.40 -9.16 12.29
CA VAL A 484 -8.07 -9.14 11.68
C VAL A 484 -7.92 -7.97 10.71
N VAL A 485 -8.98 -7.62 9.98
CA VAL A 485 -9.05 -6.50 9.04
C VAL A 485 -10.02 -5.42 9.53
N PRO A 486 -9.73 -4.72 10.64
CA PRO A 486 -10.59 -3.65 11.17
C PRO A 486 -10.49 -2.33 10.38
N MET A 487 -9.68 -2.26 9.32
CA MET A 487 -9.41 -1.06 8.53
C MET A 487 -9.25 -1.40 7.04
N PHE A 488 -9.72 -0.51 6.16
CA PHE A 488 -9.62 -0.64 4.71
C PHE A 488 -9.35 0.73 4.07
N SER A 489 -8.11 0.98 3.62
CA SER A 489 -7.76 2.03 2.66
C SER A 489 -8.39 1.66 1.30
N VAL A 490 -9.47 2.36 0.93
CA VAL A 490 -10.35 1.92 -0.19
C VAL A 490 -9.81 2.24 -1.58
N LEU A 491 -8.81 3.11 -1.66
CA LEU A 491 -8.12 3.51 -2.88
C LEU A 491 -6.81 4.21 -2.54
N ASN A 492 -5.68 3.61 -2.92
CA ASN A 492 -4.37 4.21 -2.74
C ASN A 492 -4.13 5.40 -3.69
N GLU A 493 -3.47 6.46 -3.21
CA GLU A 493 -2.81 7.49 -4.04
C GLU A 493 -3.61 8.07 -5.24
N ALA A 494 -4.93 8.20 -5.17
CA ALA A 494 -5.70 8.85 -6.23
C ALA A 494 -5.26 10.30 -6.46
N LEU A 495 -4.73 10.65 -7.64
CA LEU A 495 -4.12 11.95 -7.90
C LEU A 495 -5.18 13.05 -8.10
N VAL A 496 -5.69 13.62 -6.99
CA VAL A 496 -6.83 14.58 -7.01
C VAL A 496 -6.54 15.85 -7.80
N GLN A 497 -5.27 16.22 -7.95
CA GLN A 497 -4.86 17.34 -8.80
C GLN A 497 -5.19 17.11 -10.30
N LYS A 498 -5.33 15.84 -10.71
CA LYS A 498 -5.74 15.44 -12.07
C LYS A 498 -7.20 15.01 -12.14
N ILE A 499 -7.71 14.31 -11.12
CA ILE A 499 -9.09 13.77 -11.09
C ILE A 499 -10.13 14.82 -10.66
N GLY A 500 -9.76 15.71 -9.76
CA GLY A 500 -10.62 16.71 -9.12
C GLY A 500 -11.13 16.26 -7.74
N VAL A 501 -10.95 17.14 -6.74
CA VAL A 501 -11.44 16.92 -5.37
C VAL A 501 -12.97 16.74 -5.32
N PRO A 502 -13.83 17.49 -6.04
CA PRO A 502 -15.27 17.25 -6.04
C PRO A 502 -15.66 15.87 -6.56
N GLN A 503 -15.00 15.40 -7.62
CA GLN A 503 -15.22 14.09 -8.24
C GLN A 503 -14.85 12.98 -7.25
N MET A 504 -13.67 13.06 -6.62
CA MET A 504 -13.25 12.10 -5.60
C MET A 504 -14.11 12.14 -4.33
N ARG A 505 -14.57 13.31 -3.89
CA ARG A 505 -15.54 13.45 -2.79
C ARG A 505 -16.88 12.76 -3.11
N SER A 506 -17.38 12.84 -4.35
CA SER A 506 -18.55 12.07 -4.78
C SER A 506 -18.31 10.56 -4.79
N PHE A 507 -17.17 10.11 -5.33
CA PHE A 507 -16.82 8.68 -5.33
C PHE A 507 -16.69 8.10 -3.91
N TYR A 508 -15.99 8.79 -3.01
CA TYR A 508 -15.84 8.34 -1.62
C TYR A 508 -17.16 8.38 -0.82
N LEU A 509 -18.10 9.27 -1.15
CA LEU A 509 -19.43 9.23 -0.55
C LEU A 509 -20.27 8.03 -1.04
N GLU A 510 -20.20 7.69 -2.34
CA GLU A 510 -20.83 6.47 -2.88
C GLU A 510 -20.24 5.21 -2.21
N VAL A 511 -18.90 5.13 -2.12
CA VAL A 511 -18.20 4.04 -1.42
C VAL A 511 -18.63 3.96 0.04
N TYR A 512 -18.68 5.07 0.77
CA TYR A 512 -19.10 5.09 2.18
C TYR A 512 -20.53 4.59 2.37
N GLN A 513 -21.47 5.03 1.51
CA GLN A 513 -22.87 4.58 1.58
C GLN A 513 -23.00 3.09 1.29
N MET A 514 -22.33 2.60 0.24
CA MET A 514 -22.24 1.19 -0.10
C MET A 514 -21.66 0.37 1.06
N MET A 515 -20.52 0.79 1.62
CA MET A 515 -19.89 0.11 2.75
C MET A 515 -20.80 0.06 3.97
N ARG A 516 -21.35 1.19 4.43
CA ARG A 516 -22.21 1.19 5.63
C ARG A 516 -23.57 0.51 5.41
N GLY A 517 -24.06 0.43 4.18
CA GLY A 517 -25.20 -0.42 3.80
C GLY A 517 -24.91 -1.92 3.92
N ILE A 518 -23.66 -2.34 3.66
CA ILE A 518 -23.21 -3.73 3.86
C ILE A 518 -22.94 -4.01 5.34
N THR A 519 -22.17 -3.13 6.01
CA THR A 519 -21.58 -3.41 7.32
C THR A 519 -22.47 -3.03 8.50
N GLY A 520 -23.32 -2.02 8.35
CA GLY A 520 -23.93 -1.30 9.46
C GLY A 520 -22.96 -0.33 10.15
N TYR A 521 -23.42 0.24 11.27
CA TYR A 521 -22.78 1.33 12.01
C TYR A 521 -22.30 0.89 13.39
N GLY A 522 -21.21 1.48 13.88
CA GLY A 522 -20.66 1.26 15.22
C GLY A 522 -19.50 0.25 15.32
N VAL A 523 -18.93 0.12 16.52
CA VAL A 523 -17.80 -0.80 16.80
C VAL A 523 -18.11 -2.24 16.38
N GLY A 524 -17.18 -2.89 15.67
CA GLY A 524 -17.32 -4.26 15.18
C GLY A 524 -18.25 -4.43 13.97
N LYS A 525 -18.82 -3.35 13.42
CA LYS A 525 -19.65 -3.38 12.20
C LYS A 525 -18.80 -3.13 10.96
N GLY A 526 -17.98 -4.11 10.60
CA GLY A 526 -17.02 -4.03 9.49
C GLY A 526 -15.85 -3.08 9.76
N PRO A 527 -15.04 -2.74 8.75
CA PRO A 527 -13.84 -1.92 8.92
C PRO A 527 -14.13 -0.42 9.06
N MET A 528 -13.17 0.29 9.64
CA MET A 528 -12.96 1.71 9.38
C MET A 528 -12.63 1.91 7.90
N MET A 529 -13.38 2.79 7.24
CA MET A 529 -13.11 3.20 5.87
C MET A 529 -12.01 4.26 5.92
N VAL A 530 -10.96 4.09 5.13
CA VAL A 530 -9.86 5.04 5.05
C VAL A 530 -9.72 5.53 3.61
N ILE A 531 -9.54 6.84 3.44
CA ILE A 531 -9.34 7.48 2.13
C ILE A 531 -7.96 8.12 2.07
N HIS A 532 -7.27 8.01 0.94
CA HIS A 532 -6.01 8.73 0.74
C HIS A 532 -6.26 10.22 0.43
N ASP A 533 -5.40 11.10 0.93
CA ASP A 533 -5.49 12.56 0.78
C ASP A 533 -5.34 13.04 -0.68
N GLY A 534 -4.72 12.22 -1.53
CA GLY A 534 -4.48 12.52 -2.93
C GLY A 534 -3.35 13.50 -3.20
N PHE A 535 -2.29 13.49 -2.39
CA PHE A 535 -1.14 14.41 -2.50
C PHE A 535 -1.57 15.87 -2.28
N GLN A 536 -2.21 16.10 -1.14
CA GLN A 536 -2.62 17.42 -0.66
C GLN A 536 -1.85 17.84 0.61
N GLY A 537 -1.20 16.89 1.29
CA GLY A 537 -0.33 17.09 2.44
C GLY A 537 -1.02 16.87 3.79
N THR A 538 -0.42 17.41 4.85
CA THR A 538 -0.92 17.29 6.22
C THR A 538 -1.66 18.57 6.65
N GLY A 539 -2.67 18.45 7.54
CA GLY A 539 -3.51 19.56 7.99
C GLY A 539 -4.80 19.73 7.18
N ALA A 540 -5.82 18.93 7.51
CA ALA A 540 -7.03 18.71 6.71
C ALA A 540 -7.74 19.95 6.14
N GLY A 541 -7.76 21.07 6.85
CA GLY A 541 -8.36 22.33 6.41
C GLY A 541 -7.70 22.93 5.17
N HIS A 542 -6.41 22.68 4.97
CA HIS A 542 -5.67 23.12 3.78
C HIS A 542 -5.75 22.10 2.63
N THR A 543 -5.97 20.82 2.95
CA THR A 543 -5.89 19.70 1.98
C THR A 543 -7.16 19.47 1.17
N GLY A 544 -8.19 20.29 1.36
CA GLY A 544 -9.50 20.05 0.75
C GLY A 544 -10.26 18.86 1.35
N TRP A 545 -9.86 18.33 2.51
CA TRP A 545 -10.57 17.23 3.22
C TRP A 545 -11.24 17.66 4.54
N GLY A 546 -10.87 18.80 5.12
CA GLY A 546 -11.48 19.33 6.34
C GLY A 546 -13.02 19.39 6.25
N GLY A 547 -13.68 18.84 7.27
CA GLY A 547 -15.15 18.74 7.33
C GLY A 547 -15.82 17.78 6.33
N PHE A 548 -15.08 17.09 5.44
CA PHE A 548 -15.65 16.13 4.51
C PHE A 548 -16.36 14.99 5.28
N LEU A 549 -17.62 14.73 4.91
CA LEU A 549 -18.52 13.77 5.54
C LEU A 549 -18.57 13.85 7.08
N LYS A 550 -18.44 15.04 7.67
CA LYS A 550 -18.56 15.23 9.13
C LYS A 550 -19.84 14.56 9.67
N GLY A 551 -19.66 13.66 10.64
CA GLY A 551 -20.71 12.76 11.16
C GLY A 551 -20.65 11.32 10.63
N ALA A 552 -19.77 11.00 9.68
CA ALA A 552 -19.63 9.66 9.09
C ALA A 552 -19.00 8.63 10.04
N ASP A 553 -19.61 7.45 10.15
CA ASP A 553 -19.19 6.38 11.06
C ASP A 553 -17.88 5.73 10.60
N ARG A 554 -16.81 5.90 11.40
CA ARG A 554 -15.48 5.33 11.14
C ARG A 554 -14.94 5.64 9.74
N LEU A 555 -14.67 6.91 9.51
CA LEU A 555 -13.94 7.44 8.36
C LEU A 555 -12.58 7.97 8.83
N GLY A 556 -11.49 7.51 8.21
CA GLY A 556 -10.12 7.98 8.49
C GLY A 556 -9.44 8.58 7.25
N LEU A 557 -8.43 9.41 7.48
CA LEU A 557 -7.59 10.00 6.41
C LEU A 557 -6.19 9.38 6.42
N ASP A 558 -5.74 8.92 5.26
CA ASP A 558 -4.40 8.41 4.99
C ASP A 558 -3.59 9.51 4.27
N THR A 559 -2.41 9.84 4.78
CA THR A 559 -1.51 10.86 4.21
C THR A 559 -0.11 10.31 4.11
N HIS A 560 0.35 10.05 2.88
CA HIS A 560 1.72 9.60 2.65
C HIS A 560 2.71 10.77 2.78
N THR A 561 3.86 10.53 3.42
CA THR A 561 4.87 11.59 3.63
C THR A 561 6.29 11.10 3.37
N TYR A 562 6.94 11.70 2.37
CA TYR A 562 8.29 11.35 1.92
C TYR A 562 9.13 12.59 1.69
N PHE A 563 10.33 12.67 2.28
CA PHE A 563 11.32 13.69 1.91
C PHE A 563 12.04 13.37 0.59
N ALA A 564 11.94 12.12 0.11
CA ALA A 564 12.63 11.64 -1.08
C ALA A 564 12.23 12.38 -2.37
N PHE A 565 10.94 12.66 -2.56
CA PHE A 565 10.40 13.19 -3.82
C PHE A 565 10.17 14.71 -3.80
N ASP A 566 10.36 15.32 -2.63
CA ASP A 566 10.29 16.76 -2.41
C ASP A 566 11.47 17.51 -3.05
N LYS A 567 11.55 18.83 -2.85
CA LYS A 567 12.74 19.62 -3.18
C LYS A 567 13.99 19.05 -2.48
N GLN A 568 14.92 18.54 -3.29
CA GLN A 568 16.15 17.89 -2.81
C GLN A 568 17.00 18.82 -1.94
N SER A 569 17.57 18.28 -0.86
CA SER A 569 18.32 19.02 0.17
C SER A 569 19.55 18.25 0.63
N ASN A 570 20.72 18.89 0.69
CA ASN A 570 21.94 18.34 1.30
C ASN A 570 21.98 18.58 2.83
N ASP A 571 20.83 18.50 3.47
CA ASP A 571 20.65 18.72 4.91
C ASP A 571 21.56 17.82 5.75
N SER A 572 22.05 18.34 6.87
CA SER A 572 22.91 17.54 7.76
C SER A 572 22.15 16.36 8.34
N LEU A 573 22.88 15.28 8.65
CA LEU A 573 22.35 14.11 9.36
C LEU A 573 21.59 14.54 10.63
N GLY A 574 22.21 15.41 11.44
CA GLY A 574 21.60 15.99 12.64
C GLY A 574 20.27 16.69 12.37
N TYR A 575 20.16 17.51 11.31
CA TYR A 575 18.89 18.15 10.95
C TYR A 575 17.83 17.14 10.51
N ASN A 576 18.20 16.24 9.59
CA ASN A 576 17.31 15.19 9.10
C ASN A 576 16.75 14.33 10.25
N SER A 577 17.53 14.05 11.30
CA SER A 577 17.10 13.24 12.45
C SER A 577 15.85 13.75 13.19
N TYR A 578 15.52 15.05 13.12
CA TYR A 578 14.29 15.63 13.70
C TYR A 578 13.38 16.36 12.71
N LYS A 579 13.72 16.38 11.42
CA LYS A 579 12.92 17.00 10.34
C LYS A 579 11.44 16.56 10.31
N PRO A 580 11.06 15.30 10.61
CA PRO A 580 9.64 14.92 10.76
C PRO A 580 8.86 15.74 11.81
N CYS A 581 9.53 16.11 12.90
CA CYS A 581 8.91 16.82 14.02
C CYS A 581 8.51 18.26 13.67
N THR A 582 9.29 18.91 12.80
CA THR A 582 9.03 20.28 12.35
C THR A 582 8.11 20.31 11.13
N TYR A 583 8.20 19.33 10.22
CA TYR A 583 7.41 19.29 8.99
C TYR A 583 6.02 18.64 9.16
N TRP A 584 5.91 17.51 9.86
CA TRP A 584 4.70 16.68 9.83
C TRP A 584 3.88 16.73 11.13
N ALA A 585 4.52 16.77 12.30
CA ALA A 585 3.84 16.65 13.59
C ALA A 585 2.71 17.68 13.82
N LYS A 586 2.84 18.89 13.26
CA LYS A 586 1.75 19.88 13.28
C LYS A 586 0.54 19.42 12.48
N GLY A 587 0.75 19.07 11.21
CA GLY A 587 -0.35 18.76 10.29
C GLY A 587 -1.10 17.49 10.67
N PHE A 588 -0.43 16.49 11.26
CA PHE A 588 -1.09 15.30 11.82
C PHE A 588 -2.02 15.66 13.00
N ASN A 589 -1.55 16.47 13.96
CA ASN A 589 -2.39 16.93 15.08
C ASN A 589 -3.55 17.85 14.61
N GLN A 590 -3.32 18.65 13.57
CA GLN A 590 -4.35 19.49 12.95
C GLN A 590 -5.42 18.62 12.24
N THR A 591 -5.03 17.63 11.44
CA THR A 591 -5.97 16.66 10.83
C THR A 591 -6.79 15.89 11.89
N ASN A 592 -6.17 15.43 12.97
CA ASN A 592 -6.88 14.76 14.08
C ASN A 592 -7.93 15.65 14.77
N THR A 593 -7.84 16.98 14.59
CA THR A 593 -8.78 17.96 15.14
C THR A 593 -9.84 18.40 14.12
N GLU A 594 -9.47 18.55 12.84
CA GLU A 594 -10.32 19.12 11.78
C GLU A 594 -11.09 18.07 10.95
N PHE A 595 -10.60 16.83 10.92
CA PHE A 595 -11.20 15.69 10.21
C PHE A 595 -11.62 14.61 11.22
N GLY A 596 -10.66 14.15 12.02
CA GLY A 596 -10.77 12.96 12.86
C GLY A 596 -9.56 12.05 12.64
N PHE A 597 -9.72 10.77 13.00
CA PHE A 597 -8.63 9.80 12.99
C PHE A 597 -7.84 9.80 11.68
N ASN A 598 -6.51 9.93 11.80
CA ASN A 598 -5.60 9.87 10.67
C ASN A 598 -4.38 8.97 10.92
N LEU A 599 -3.73 8.63 9.82
CA LEU A 599 -2.51 7.82 9.78
C LEU A 599 -1.64 8.21 8.60
N ALA A 600 -0.36 7.86 8.69
CA ALA A 600 0.53 7.77 7.53
C ALA A 600 0.53 6.32 7.05
N GLY A 601 -0.16 6.03 5.94
CA GLY A 601 -0.14 4.73 5.29
C GLY A 601 1.22 4.41 4.71
N GLU A 602 2.01 5.43 4.39
CA GLU A 602 3.36 5.27 3.88
C GLU A 602 4.31 6.40 4.31
N TYR A 603 5.52 6.01 4.70
CA TYR A 603 6.70 6.88 4.89
C TYR A 603 7.97 6.01 4.81
N SER A 604 9.14 6.61 4.54
CA SER A 604 10.43 5.89 4.55
C SER A 604 11.52 6.73 5.22
N LEU A 605 12.76 6.22 5.29
CA LEU A 605 13.90 6.98 5.83
C LEU A 605 14.62 7.81 4.76
N ALA A 606 14.14 7.78 3.51
CA ALA A 606 14.83 8.42 2.40
C ALA A 606 14.68 9.95 2.43
N VAL A 607 15.81 10.63 2.62
CA VAL A 607 15.93 12.11 2.66
C VAL A 607 16.23 12.74 1.29
N ASN A 608 16.28 11.90 0.25
CA ASN A 608 16.53 12.21 -1.14
C ASN A 608 16.03 11.04 -2.02
N ASP A 609 16.03 11.19 -3.35
CA ASP A 609 15.61 10.15 -4.28
C ASP A 609 16.74 9.21 -4.77
N CYS A 610 17.78 9.01 -3.96
CA CYS A 610 18.87 8.08 -4.29
C CYS A 610 18.44 6.61 -4.15
N GLY A 611 18.18 5.94 -5.28
CA GLY A 611 17.85 4.51 -5.30
C GLY A 611 17.90 3.87 -6.69
N LEU A 612 17.94 2.54 -6.73
CA LEU A 612 17.72 1.75 -7.94
C LEU A 612 16.23 1.84 -8.30
N TRP A 613 15.92 2.55 -9.39
CA TRP A 613 14.58 2.69 -9.98
C TRP A 613 13.49 3.28 -9.07
N LEU A 614 13.89 4.00 -8.03
CA LEU A 614 12.97 4.72 -7.14
C LEU A 614 12.12 5.76 -7.88
N ASN A 615 12.61 6.28 -9.01
CA ASN A 615 11.90 7.19 -9.92
C ASN A 615 11.32 6.49 -11.17
N ASN A 616 11.10 5.17 -11.13
CA ASN A 616 10.81 4.23 -12.24
C ASN A 616 12.05 3.63 -12.93
N VAL A 617 11.81 2.55 -13.69
CA VAL A 617 12.84 1.81 -14.45
C VAL A 617 13.45 2.69 -15.53
N GLY A 618 14.78 2.79 -15.54
CA GLY A 618 15.52 3.61 -16.51
C GLY A 618 15.59 5.11 -16.19
N VAL A 619 14.94 5.56 -15.11
CA VAL A 619 14.95 6.97 -14.67
C VAL A 619 16.02 7.20 -13.60
N GLY A 620 16.73 8.33 -13.68
CA GLY A 620 17.77 8.73 -12.73
C GLY A 620 17.23 9.39 -11.44
N SER A 621 18.13 9.88 -10.59
CA SER A 621 17.84 10.60 -9.34
C SER A 621 18.00 12.12 -9.52
N ARG A 622 17.11 12.90 -8.90
CA ARG A 622 17.19 14.37 -8.86
C ARG A 622 18.38 14.82 -8.01
N TYR A 623 18.66 14.11 -6.91
CA TYR A 623 19.73 14.45 -5.97
C TYR A 623 21.12 14.49 -6.62
N ASP A 624 21.47 13.48 -7.43
CA ASP A 624 22.74 13.40 -8.17
C ASP A 624 22.68 14.03 -9.57
N GLY A 625 21.59 14.73 -9.90
CA GLY A 625 21.45 15.45 -11.17
C GLY A 625 21.36 14.54 -12.40
N THR A 626 20.94 13.28 -12.21
CA THR A 626 20.78 12.29 -13.30
C THR A 626 19.33 12.13 -13.78
N TYR A 627 18.37 12.83 -13.15
CA TYR A 627 16.96 12.86 -13.55
C TYR A 627 16.72 13.77 -14.77
N PRO A 628 15.86 13.39 -15.73
CA PRO A 628 15.20 12.08 -15.84
C PRO A 628 16.15 10.99 -16.37
N ASN A 629 17.18 11.35 -17.13
CA ASN A 629 18.20 10.42 -17.61
C ASN A 629 19.59 11.07 -17.67
N THR A 630 20.65 10.26 -17.56
CA THR A 630 22.06 10.71 -17.53
C THR A 630 22.55 11.38 -18.80
N THR A 631 21.92 11.14 -19.95
CA THR A 631 22.31 11.71 -21.25
C THR A 631 21.68 13.07 -21.54
N ALA A 632 20.56 13.40 -20.89
CA ALA A 632 19.85 14.66 -21.01
C ALA A 632 19.12 15.01 -19.68
N PRO A 633 19.86 15.33 -18.60
CA PRO A 633 19.28 15.63 -17.30
C PRO A 633 18.65 17.03 -17.25
N ASP A 634 17.53 17.16 -16.53
CA ASP A 634 16.86 18.44 -16.28
C ASP A 634 17.54 19.21 -15.14
N THR A 635 18.72 19.72 -15.45
CA THR A 635 19.51 20.58 -14.54
C THR A 635 18.88 21.95 -14.28
N LYS A 636 17.79 22.31 -14.97
CA LYS A 636 17.07 23.57 -14.76
C LYS A 636 16.12 23.46 -13.57
N ASN A 637 15.28 22.43 -13.55
CA ASN A 637 14.27 22.25 -12.51
C ASN A 637 14.77 21.31 -11.40
N PHE A 638 15.70 20.40 -11.71
CA PHE A 638 16.35 19.48 -10.78
C PHE A 638 17.90 19.62 -10.82
N PRO A 639 18.46 20.77 -10.42
CA PRO A 639 19.90 20.96 -10.32
C PRO A 639 20.50 19.99 -9.28
N MET A 640 21.70 19.46 -9.56
CA MET A 640 22.42 18.53 -8.69
C MET A 640 22.64 19.10 -7.28
N VAL A 641 22.36 18.28 -6.26
CA VAL A 641 22.48 18.64 -4.83
C VAL A 641 23.63 17.91 -4.14
N GLY A 642 23.97 16.68 -4.57
CA GLY A 642 25.13 15.93 -4.07
C GLY A 642 25.29 14.56 -4.74
N SER A 643 26.34 13.81 -4.42
CA SER A 643 26.42 12.42 -4.92
C SER A 643 25.47 11.49 -4.15
N CYS A 644 24.85 10.56 -4.87
CA CYS A 644 24.09 9.47 -4.29
C CYS A 644 24.94 8.29 -3.76
N ASP A 645 26.25 8.24 -4.03
CA ASP A 645 27.11 7.11 -3.62
C ASP A 645 27.04 6.80 -2.10
N PRO A 646 27.07 7.80 -1.19
CA PRO A 646 26.96 7.55 0.25
C PRO A 646 25.63 6.93 0.69
N TRP A 647 24.58 7.05 -0.11
CA TRP A 647 23.23 6.56 0.21
C TRP A 647 22.95 5.18 -0.41
N LYS A 648 23.73 4.77 -1.42
CA LYS A 648 23.52 3.53 -2.18
C LYS A 648 24.15 2.28 -1.51
N ASP A 649 25.25 2.40 -0.76
CA ASP A 649 25.89 1.25 -0.06
C ASP A 649 25.92 1.43 1.47
N TYR A 650 24.96 0.79 2.15
CA TYR A 650 24.81 0.82 3.60
C TYR A 650 25.98 0.21 4.40
N ARG A 651 26.86 -0.56 3.75
CA ARG A 651 28.05 -1.16 4.39
C ARG A 651 29.11 -0.09 4.68
N THR A 652 29.01 1.08 4.01
CA THR A 652 29.86 2.25 4.22
C THR A 652 29.36 3.20 5.30
N TRP A 653 28.11 3.04 5.78
CA TRP A 653 27.48 3.97 6.72
C TRP A 653 28.16 3.95 8.09
N THR A 654 28.60 5.13 8.53
CA THR A 654 29.24 5.32 9.84
C THR A 654 28.25 5.07 10.99
N PRO A 655 28.74 4.79 12.22
CA PRO A 655 27.87 4.68 13.39
C PRO A 655 26.98 5.91 13.61
N ASP A 656 27.49 7.11 13.33
CA ASP A 656 26.72 8.37 13.44
C ASP A 656 25.62 8.46 12.38
N MET A 657 25.89 8.02 11.14
CA MET A 657 24.88 7.95 10.08
C MET A 657 23.79 6.93 10.44
N LYS A 658 24.16 5.75 10.93
CA LYS A 658 23.20 4.73 11.39
C LYS A 658 22.37 5.22 12.59
N LYS A 659 22.98 5.89 13.58
CA LYS A 659 22.26 6.55 14.69
C LYS A 659 21.28 7.59 14.16
N SER A 660 21.74 8.47 13.27
CA SER A 660 20.91 9.54 12.71
C SER A 660 19.70 9.03 11.93
N ILE A 661 19.85 7.90 11.24
CA ILE A 661 18.76 7.23 10.51
C ILE A 661 17.82 6.50 11.50
N ALA A 662 18.34 5.91 12.58
CA ALA A 662 17.53 5.33 13.66
C ALA A 662 16.77 6.39 14.49
N ASP A 663 17.29 7.61 14.57
CA ASP A 663 16.61 8.76 15.17
C ASP A 663 15.54 9.31 14.21
N LEU A 664 15.83 9.45 12.92
CA LEU A 664 14.84 9.78 11.87
C LEU A 664 13.66 8.79 11.86
N ALA A 665 13.93 7.48 11.98
CA ALA A 665 12.89 6.45 12.07
C ALA A 665 11.97 6.66 13.28
N ALA A 666 12.56 6.94 14.45
CA ALA A 666 11.83 7.16 15.69
C ALA A 666 11.05 8.48 15.70
N THR A 667 11.63 9.57 15.20
CA THR A 667 10.95 10.89 15.12
C THR A 667 9.84 10.90 14.08
N SER A 668 9.98 10.15 12.98
CA SER A 668 8.90 9.93 12.02
C SER A 668 7.67 9.30 12.70
N GLN A 669 7.85 8.16 13.38
CA GLN A 669 6.78 7.48 14.11
C GLN A 669 6.16 8.36 15.22
N ASP A 670 6.97 9.19 15.89
CA ASP A 670 6.47 10.09 16.93
C ASP A 670 5.66 11.28 16.39
N ALA A 671 6.07 11.83 15.24
CA ALA A 671 5.39 12.93 14.58
C ALA A 671 4.03 12.52 13.99
N MET A 672 3.97 11.35 13.34
CA MET A 672 2.76 10.87 12.66
C MET A 672 1.81 10.13 13.60
N GLN A 673 2.32 9.54 14.69
CA GLN A 673 1.60 8.83 15.76
C GLN A 673 0.93 7.52 15.33
N ASN A 674 0.26 7.49 14.18
CA ASN A 674 -0.21 6.28 13.51
C ASN A 674 0.53 6.19 12.17
N SER A 675 1.36 5.17 11.96
CA SER A 675 2.28 5.12 10.83
C SER A 675 2.61 3.70 10.37
N PHE A 676 2.63 3.51 9.05
CA PHE A 676 3.06 2.29 8.37
C PHE A 676 4.28 2.58 7.49
N PHE A 677 5.40 1.92 7.76
CA PHE A 677 6.65 2.14 7.03
C PHE A 677 6.59 1.51 5.61
N TRP A 678 7.10 2.19 4.59
CA TRP A 678 7.29 1.69 3.23
C TRP A 678 8.76 1.30 3.02
N THR A 679 9.13 0.02 2.96
CA THR A 679 8.33 -1.22 3.09
C THR A 679 9.00 -2.18 4.08
N TRP A 680 8.37 -3.33 4.41
CA TRP A 680 8.96 -4.32 5.31
C TRP A 680 10.35 -4.77 4.86
N LYS A 681 10.55 -5.08 3.58
CA LYS A 681 11.88 -5.44 3.02
C LYS A 681 11.98 -5.17 1.52
N ILE A 682 13.22 -5.03 1.04
CA ILE A 682 13.56 -4.94 -0.39
C ILE A 682 14.23 -6.25 -0.81
N SER A 683 13.95 -6.74 -2.02
CA SER A 683 14.59 -7.94 -2.55
C SER A 683 16.06 -7.69 -2.88
N ARG A 684 16.83 -8.77 -3.07
CA ARG A 684 18.14 -8.66 -3.75
C ARG A 684 18.00 -8.13 -5.19
N SER A 685 19.05 -7.50 -5.69
CA SER A 685 19.29 -7.28 -7.13
C SER A 685 20.11 -8.44 -7.68
N ILE A 686 19.86 -8.86 -8.93
CA ILE A 686 20.68 -9.84 -9.64
C ILE A 686 21.97 -9.22 -10.21
N ARG A 687 22.02 -7.89 -10.30
CA ARG A 687 23.18 -7.12 -10.82
C ARG A 687 24.14 -6.70 -9.70
N THR A 688 23.65 -6.48 -8.49
CA THR A 688 24.47 -6.20 -7.29
C THR A 688 24.17 -7.18 -6.15
N PRO A 689 24.44 -8.49 -6.30
CA PRO A 689 24.02 -9.52 -5.34
C PRO A 689 24.65 -9.39 -3.94
N ASP A 690 25.76 -8.66 -3.79
CA ASP A 690 26.45 -8.44 -2.51
C ASP A 690 25.92 -7.22 -1.71
N VAL A 691 24.86 -6.54 -2.20
CA VAL A 691 24.23 -5.37 -1.57
C VAL A 691 22.72 -5.38 -1.85
N LYS A 692 21.89 -5.41 -0.80
CA LYS A 692 20.45 -5.09 -0.95
C LYS A 692 20.30 -3.62 -1.39
N PRO A 693 19.64 -3.33 -2.52
CA PRO A 693 19.41 -1.96 -2.99
C PRO A 693 18.44 -1.22 -2.06
N ASN A 694 18.35 0.10 -2.23
CA ASN A 694 17.36 0.95 -1.58
C ASN A 694 17.28 0.83 -0.03
N PRO A 695 18.41 0.81 0.71
CA PRO A 695 18.44 0.48 2.15
C PRO A 695 17.68 1.44 3.08
N MET A 696 17.30 2.64 2.61
CA MET A 696 16.45 3.59 3.34
C MET A 696 14.94 3.23 3.28
N TRP A 697 14.58 2.20 2.51
CA TRP A 697 13.24 1.69 2.26
C TRP A 697 13.03 0.24 2.77
N ASP A 698 14.05 -0.34 3.43
CA ASP A 698 14.04 -1.71 3.93
C ASP A 698 14.01 -1.74 5.47
N TYR A 699 12.85 -2.08 6.06
CA TYR A 699 12.71 -2.13 7.51
C TYR A 699 13.49 -3.31 8.13
N GLN A 700 13.41 -4.49 7.52
CA GLN A 700 14.05 -5.72 7.98
C GLN A 700 15.57 -5.59 7.99
N LEU A 701 16.16 -5.06 6.91
CA LEU A 701 17.58 -4.75 6.83
C LEU A 701 17.98 -3.68 7.86
N GLY A 702 17.14 -2.66 8.07
CA GLY A 702 17.38 -1.64 9.09
C GLY A 702 17.47 -2.19 10.50
N LEU A 703 16.63 -3.18 10.85
CA LEU A 703 16.72 -3.93 12.11
C LEU A 703 18.02 -4.76 12.17
N GLN A 704 18.33 -5.52 11.12
CA GLN A 704 19.52 -6.38 11.04
C GLN A 704 20.83 -5.58 11.15
N GLN A 705 20.86 -4.36 10.61
CA GLN A 705 22.06 -3.53 10.43
C GLN A 705 22.18 -2.38 11.42
N GLY A 706 21.19 -2.17 12.29
CA GLY A 706 21.23 -1.24 13.42
C GLY A 706 20.91 0.23 13.09
N TRP A 707 20.21 0.52 11.99
CA TRP A 707 19.64 1.87 11.73
C TRP A 707 18.12 1.94 11.92
N ILE A 708 17.49 0.86 12.38
CA ILE A 708 16.14 0.85 12.96
C ILE A 708 16.21 0.20 14.34
N ARG A 709 15.43 0.71 15.29
CA ARG A 709 15.44 0.28 16.69
C ARG A 709 14.67 -1.04 16.84
N PRO A 710 15.16 -2.05 17.59
CA PRO A 710 14.47 -3.35 17.75
C PRO A 710 13.09 -3.32 18.43
N ASP A 711 12.65 -2.18 18.95
CA ASP A 711 11.31 -1.99 19.50
C ASP A 711 10.75 -0.64 19.01
N ALA A 712 9.81 -0.68 18.06
CA ALA A 712 9.17 0.50 17.49
C ALA A 712 8.45 1.38 18.54
N ARG A 713 8.07 0.82 19.69
CA ARG A 713 7.40 1.56 20.78
C ARG A 713 8.34 2.58 21.44
N ALA A 714 9.66 2.43 21.28
CA ALA A 714 10.66 3.39 21.72
C ALA A 714 10.71 4.68 20.86
N SER A 715 9.76 4.86 19.92
CA SER A 715 9.50 6.12 19.22
C SER A 715 8.77 7.16 20.07
N VAL A 716 7.98 6.77 21.08
CA VAL A 716 7.13 7.71 21.84
C VAL A 716 7.98 8.74 22.59
N GLY A 717 7.84 10.03 22.25
CA GLY A 717 8.63 11.14 22.80
C GLY A 717 10.01 11.33 22.13
N ALA A 718 10.31 10.61 21.06
CA ALA A 718 11.53 10.79 20.28
C ALA A 718 11.66 12.21 19.71
N CYS A 719 10.56 12.86 19.30
CA CYS A 719 10.62 14.20 18.72
C CYS A 719 11.14 15.26 19.71
N LEU A 720 10.69 15.21 20.96
CA LEU A 720 11.21 16.10 22.02
C LEU A 720 12.68 15.79 22.33
N THR A 721 13.02 14.49 22.38
CA THR A 721 14.35 14.03 22.78
C THR A 721 15.42 14.32 21.72
N VAL A 722 15.15 14.02 20.44
CA VAL A 722 16.11 14.18 19.34
C VAL A 722 16.27 15.65 18.97
N ALA A 723 15.18 16.44 18.90
CA ALA A 723 15.30 17.87 18.64
C ALA A 723 16.17 18.56 19.70
N ALA A 724 15.98 18.24 20.99
CA ALA A 724 16.81 18.77 22.07
C ALA A 724 18.29 18.35 21.97
N GLN A 725 18.59 17.12 21.53
CA GLN A 725 19.97 16.67 21.26
C GLN A 725 20.65 17.49 20.14
N GLN A 726 19.87 18.04 19.20
CA GLN A 726 20.35 18.87 18.10
C GLN A 726 20.27 20.38 18.39
N GLY A 727 19.98 20.77 19.65
CA GLY A 727 19.82 22.17 20.05
C GLY A 727 18.55 22.86 19.53
N ALA A 728 17.60 22.08 19.00
CA ALA A 728 16.35 22.55 18.42
C ALA A 728 15.15 22.32 19.34
N THR A 729 14.01 22.94 19.01
CA THR A 729 12.73 22.70 19.69
C THR A 729 11.73 22.11 18.70
N ALA A 730 11.12 20.98 19.07
CA ALA A 730 10.00 20.43 18.31
C ALA A 730 8.72 21.26 18.58
N PRO A 731 7.94 21.63 17.54
CA PRO A 731 6.73 22.41 17.72
C PRO A 731 5.65 21.60 18.45
N VAL A 732 5.33 22.00 19.67
CA VAL A 732 4.16 21.45 20.39
C VAL A 732 2.89 21.98 19.74
N GLN A 733 1.97 21.07 19.39
CA GLN A 733 0.63 21.41 18.91
C GLN A 733 -0.40 20.62 19.74
N PRO A 734 -1.39 21.30 20.36
CA PRO A 734 -2.32 20.65 21.27
C PRO A 734 -3.41 19.90 20.51
N TRP A 735 -3.26 18.57 20.38
CA TRP A 735 -4.38 17.66 20.17
C TRP A 735 -4.91 17.17 21.53
N SER A 736 -6.21 16.86 21.61
CA SER A 736 -6.91 16.47 22.83
C SER A 736 -6.58 15.06 23.34
N GLY A 737 -6.00 14.20 22.48
CA GLY A 737 -5.87 12.77 22.75
C GLY A 737 -7.22 12.01 22.70
N LYS A 738 -8.30 12.63 22.22
CA LYS A 738 -9.63 12.00 22.11
C LYS A 738 -10.32 12.36 20.80
N PHE A 739 -10.84 11.34 20.12
CA PHE A 739 -11.79 11.46 19.00
C PHE A 739 -13.25 11.53 19.45
N GLU A 740 -14.10 12.11 18.62
CA GLU A 740 -15.55 12.04 18.78
C GLU A 740 -16.05 10.61 18.55
N ASP A 741 -17.05 10.18 19.33
CA ASP A 741 -17.60 8.82 19.28
C ASP A 741 -17.90 8.31 17.85
N TRP A 742 -18.44 9.17 16.97
CA TRP A 742 -18.76 8.80 15.58
C TRP A 742 -17.53 8.59 14.68
N GLN A 743 -16.40 9.26 14.94
CA GLN A 743 -15.16 9.11 14.16
C GLN A 743 -14.54 7.72 14.35
N ILE A 744 -14.77 7.08 15.50
CA ILE A 744 -14.21 5.76 15.85
C ILE A 744 -15.27 4.66 16.02
N GLY A 745 -16.56 5.00 15.90
CA GLY A 745 -17.68 4.05 15.91
C GLY A 745 -18.29 3.78 17.29
N GLU A 746 -17.89 4.52 18.31
CA GLU A 746 -18.42 4.41 19.67
C GLU A 746 -19.80 5.10 19.83
N GLY A 747 -20.36 5.02 21.04
CA GLY A 747 -21.59 5.70 21.45
C GLY A 747 -22.91 5.15 20.88
N SER A 748 -22.94 4.63 19.64
CA SER A 748 -24.18 4.11 19.04
C SER A 748 -23.94 3.20 17.82
N ASN A 749 -24.83 2.21 17.65
CA ASN A 749 -24.93 1.36 16.45
C ASN A 749 -26.03 1.83 15.48
N ALA A 750 -26.67 2.98 15.75
CA ALA A 750 -27.68 3.57 14.87
C ALA A 750 -27.03 4.29 13.66
N PRO A 751 -27.75 4.45 12.53
CA PRO A 751 -27.29 5.29 11.42
C PRO A 751 -26.91 6.69 11.88
N ARG A 752 -25.72 7.16 11.49
CA ARG A 752 -25.24 8.51 11.82
C ARG A 752 -25.80 9.55 10.85
N THR A 753 -25.98 10.77 11.35
CA THR A 753 -26.33 11.94 10.52
C THR A 753 -25.05 12.59 10.02
N ILE A 754 -24.77 12.48 8.72
CA ILE A 754 -23.75 13.28 8.04
C ILE A 754 -24.32 14.69 7.80
N ASP A 755 -23.46 15.71 7.84
CA ASP A 755 -23.78 17.08 7.42
C ASP A 755 -24.55 17.10 6.07
N PRO A 756 -25.83 17.56 6.05
CA PRO A 756 -26.64 17.61 4.84
C PRO A 756 -26.03 18.45 3.72
N ALA A 757 -25.16 19.42 4.02
CA ALA A 757 -24.46 20.18 2.98
C ALA A 757 -23.48 19.31 2.19
N GLN A 758 -22.77 18.38 2.83
CA GLN A 758 -21.90 17.43 2.13
C GLN A 758 -22.72 16.49 1.22
N ILE A 759 -23.87 16.02 1.71
CA ILE A 759 -24.78 15.16 0.94
C ILE A 759 -25.35 15.93 -0.27
N ALA A 760 -25.75 17.19 -0.11
CA ALA A 760 -26.27 18.02 -1.20
C ALA A 760 -25.23 18.38 -2.27
N LEU A 761 -23.94 18.48 -1.88
CA LEU A 761 -22.83 18.77 -2.80
C LEU A 761 -22.35 17.52 -3.56
N TYR A 762 -22.17 16.40 -2.85
CA TYR A 762 -21.43 15.23 -3.37
C TYR A 762 -22.28 13.98 -3.56
N GLY A 763 -23.49 13.93 -2.99
CA GLY A 763 -24.37 12.75 -3.00
C GLY A 763 -25.04 12.42 -4.34
N GLN A 764 -24.62 13.03 -5.45
CA GLN A 764 -24.98 12.59 -6.78
C GLN A 764 -23.88 11.66 -7.33
N TRP A 765 -24.26 10.41 -7.60
CA TRP A 765 -23.43 9.43 -8.30
C TRP A 765 -24.07 9.05 -9.65
N PRO A 766 -23.31 9.02 -10.78
CA PRO A 766 -21.96 9.58 -10.95
C PRO A 766 -21.89 11.11 -10.73
N PRO A 767 -20.70 11.66 -10.42
CA PRO A 767 -20.52 13.12 -10.26
C PRO A 767 -20.94 13.85 -11.53
N LYS A 768 -21.57 15.03 -11.39
CA LYS A 768 -22.19 15.80 -12.48
C LYS A 768 -21.31 15.97 -13.72
N GLN A 769 -20.01 16.17 -13.50
CA GLN A 769 -19.01 16.46 -14.53
C GLN A 769 -17.67 15.83 -14.11
N ILE A 770 -16.93 15.29 -15.09
CA ILE A 770 -15.53 14.89 -14.93
C ILE A 770 -14.68 15.55 -16.01
N PHE A 771 -13.36 15.67 -15.79
CA PHE A 771 -12.47 16.29 -16.78
C PHE A 771 -12.33 15.45 -18.05
N VAL A 772 -12.19 16.13 -19.19
CA VAL A 772 -11.95 15.49 -20.49
C VAL A 772 -10.55 14.88 -20.53
N GLN A 773 -9.55 15.56 -19.95
CA GLN A 773 -8.17 15.10 -19.78
C GLN A 773 -7.64 15.46 -18.39
N GLN A 774 -6.43 15.01 -18.06
CA GLN A 774 -5.89 15.05 -16.70
C GLN A 774 -5.62 16.49 -16.18
N GLY A 775 -6.52 16.99 -15.33
CA GLY A 775 -6.42 18.32 -14.72
C GLY A 775 -6.75 19.48 -15.67
N GLU A 776 -7.38 19.20 -16.81
CA GLU A 776 -7.74 20.23 -17.80
C GLU A 776 -9.22 20.63 -17.75
N ASN A 777 -9.50 21.91 -18.02
CA ASN A 777 -10.76 22.28 -18.65
C ASN A 777 -10.57 22.18 -20.18
N PRO A 778 -11.48 21.53 -20.93
CA PRO A 778 -12.89 21.31 -20.60
C PRO A 778 -13.20 20.10 -19.71
N VAL A 779 -14.36 20.16 -19.06
CA VAL A 779 -15.09 19.02 -18.49
C VAL A 779 -16.10 18.46 -19.49
N TYR A 780 -16.47 17.19 -19.35
CA TYR A 780 -17.69 16.68 -19.99
C TYR A 780 -18.90 17.30 -19.29
N PRO A 781 -19.81 18.01 -20.01
CA PRO A 781 -20.87 18.79 -19.39
C PRO A 781 -22.01 17.93 -18.81
N ASP A 782 -22.17 16.70 -19.31
CA ASP A 782 -23.16 15.73 -18.87
C ASP A 782 -22.58 14.30 -18.94
N VAL A 783 -22.30 13.71 -17.78
CA VAL A 783 -21.74 12.35 -17.64
C VAL A 783 -22.70 11.23 -18.06
N ASN A 784 -23.99 11.51 -18.23
CA ASN A 784 -24.97 10.51 -18.68
C ASN A 784 -24.78 10.13 -20.16
N ASN A 785 -24.04 10.94 -20.92
CA ASN A 785 -23.70 10.62 -22.31
C ASN A 785 -22.43 9.75 -22.46
N LEU A 786 -21.60 9.67 -21.41
CA LEU A 786 -20.36 8.88 -21.43
C LEU A 786 -20.66 7.37 -21.42
N PRO A 787 -19.72 6.53 -21.87
CA PRO A 787 -19.68 5.11 -21.52
C PRO A 787 -19.91 4.87 -20.02
N GLN A 788 -20.89 4.04 -19.71
CA GLN A 788 -21.19 3.54 -18.37
C GLN A 788 -21.53 2.05 -18.45
N TYR A 789 -21.38 1.35 -17.33
CA TYR A 789 -21.75 -0.05 -17.16
C TYR A 789 -23.16 -0.16 -16.53
N THR A 790 -23.82 -1.29 -16.76
CA THR A 790 -25.16 -1.57 -16.23
C THR A 790 -25.07 -2.42 -14.95
N PRO A 791 -25.74 -2.05 -13.84
CA PRO A 791 -25.77 -2.83 -12.61
C PRO A 791 -26.74 -4.02 -12.75
N THR A 792 -26.41 -4.97 -13.62
CA THR A 792 -27.23 -6.15 -13.94
C THR A 792 -26.44 -7.47 -13.94
N GLY A 793 -25.15 -7.44 -13.62
CA GLY A 793 -24.33 -8.63 -13.45
C GLY A 793 -24.52 -9.30 -12.08
N THR A 794 -23.96 -10.50 -11.95
CA THR A 794 -23.81 -11.20 -10.67
C THR A 794 -22.50 -10.77 -10.00
N PRO A 795 -22.46 -10.48 -8.69
CA PRO A 795 -21.21 -10.15 -8.01
C PRO A 795 -20.16 -11.27 -8.04
N VAL A 796 -18.89 -10.91 -8.21
CA VAL A 796 -17.78 -11.85 -8.06
C VAL A 796 -17.52 -12.04 -6.56
N VAL A 797 -17.68 -13.27 -6.08
CA VAL A 797 -17.57 -13.59 -4.65
C VAL A 797 -16.26 -14.33 -4.37
N LEU A 798 -15.35 -13.68 -3.65
CA LEU A 798 -14.09 -14.27 -3.18
C LEU A 798 -14.38 -15.39 -2.15
N LYS A 799 -14.10 -16.64 -2.51
CA LYS A 799 -14.40 -17.82 -1.67
C LYS A 799 -13.11 -18.50 -1.22
N PRO A 800 -12.83 -18.61 0.09
CA PRO A 800 -11.69 -19.37 0.57
C PRO A 800 -11.88 -20.86 0.25
N ASP A 801 -10.83 -21.52 -0.23
CA ASP A 801 -10.85 -22.96 -0.44
C ASP A 801 -11.11 -23.70 0.88
N ALA A 802 -11.95 -24.74 0.81
CA ALA A 802 -12.20 -25.63 1.94
C ALA A 802 -10.98 -26.49 2.35
N SER A 803 -9.82 -26.31 1.68
CA SER A 803 -8.69 -27.24 1.64
C SER A 803 -7.36 -26.72 2.24
N ASN A 804 -7.39 -25.81 3.21
CA ASN A 804 -6.24 -25.53 4.09
C ASN A 804 -6.38 -26.11 5.50
N SER A 805 -7.43 -26.90 5.75
CA SER A 805 -7.77 -27.52 7.04
C SER A 805 -6.85 -28.69 7.48
N ARG A 806 -5.52 -28.56 7.31
CA ARG A 806 -4.50 -29.60 7.59
C ARG A 806 -4.37 -30.01 9.07
N GLY A 807 -5.17 -29.46 9.99
CA GLY A 807 -5.21 -29.82 11.41
C GLY A 807 -6.62 -29.87 12.04
N SER A 808 -7.71 -29.87 11.26
CA SER A 808 -9.06 -29.69 11.81
C SER A 808 -9.68 -30.96 12.42
N SER A 809 -9.27 -31.34 13.62
CA SER A 809 -10.14 -32.07 14.56
C SER A 809 -10.32 -31.36 15.92
N ALA A 810 -9.81 -30.13 16.06
CA ALA A 810 -10.24 -29.18 17.08
C ALA A 810 -11.29 -28.24 16.47
N SER A 811 -12.57 -28.46 16.78
CA SER A 811 -13.69 -27.73 16.17
C SER A 811 -13.90 -26.34 16.79
N GLY A 812 -13.40 -25.30 16.12
CA GLY A 812 -13.98 -23.97 16.25
C GLY A 812 -15.39 -23.92 15.63
N PRO A 813 -16.34 -23.12 16.16
CA PRO A 813 -17.72 -23.10 15.67
C PRO A 813 -17.92 -22.30 14.37
N ILE A 814 -16.85 -21.77 13.77
CA ILE A 814 -16.88 -20.86 12.63
C ILE A 814 -16.15 -21.53 11.45
N GLY A 815 -16.85 -21.74 10.33
CA GLY A 815 -16.26 -22.22 9.07
C GLY A 815 -15.51 -21.11 8.31
N PRO A 816 -14.94 -21.38 7.12
CA PRO A 816 -14.13 -20.40 6.38
C PRO A 816 -14.88 -19.16 5.87
N GLY A 817 -16.22 -19.18 5.87
CA GLY A 817 -17.05 -18.10 5.34
C GLY A 817 -17.65 -18.42 3.97
N THR A 818 -18.56 -17.57 3.52
CA THR A 818 -19.27 -17.64 2.23
C THR A 818 -18.60 -16.79 1.15
N GLY A 819 -17.77 -15.83 1.57
CA GLY A 819 -17.28 -14.71 0.77
C GLY A 819 -18.22 -13.50 0.77
N TRP A 820 -19.35 -13.56 1.47
CA TRP A 820 -20.42 -12.57 1.41
C TRP A 820 -21.11 -12.40 2.77
N ALA A 821 -20.90 -11.26 3.43
CA ALA A 821 -21.36 -11.00 4.79
C ALA A 821 -22.84 -10.59 4.90
N ASN A 822 -23.38 -9.91 3.88
CA ASN A 822 -24.76 -9.41 3.88
C ASN A 822 -25.57 -10.00 2.71
N ASP A 823 -26.28 -11.10 2.97
CA ASP A 823 -27.19 -11.72 2.00
C ASP A 823 -28.39 -10.84 1.61
N SER A 824 -28.69 -9.76 2.35
CA SER A 824 -29.74 -8.80 1.98
C SER A 824 -29.26 -7.76 0.96
N ASP A 825 -27.95 -7.68 0.70
CA ASP A 825 -27.39 -6.83 -0.37
C ASP A 825 -27.75 -7.42 -1.74
N LYS A 826 -28.75 -6.81 -2.39
CA LYS A 826 -29.25 -7.18 -3.73
C LYS A 826 -28.92 -6.16 -4.82
N ALA A 827 -28.00 -5.22 -4.59
CA ALA A 827 -27.58 -4.31 -5.65
C ALA A 827 -26.89 -5.09 -6.80
N GLY A 828 -27.11 -4.69 -8.05
CA GLY A 828 -26.49 -5.37 -9.19
C GLY A 828 -24.97 -5.16 -9.26
N TRP A 829 -24.27 -6.00 -10.02
CA TRP A 829 -22.85 -5.81 -10.36
C TRP A 829 -22.74 -5.01 -11.66
N TYR A 830 -21.88 -3.99 -11.70
CA TYR A 830 -21.64 -3.22 -12.92
C TYR A 830 -20.93 -4.07 -13.97
N VAL A 831 -21.57 -4.26 -15.13
CA VAL A 831 -21.03 -5.02 -16.28
C VAL A 831 -21.22 -4.26 -17.60
N PRO A 832 -20.45 -4.54 -18.66
CA PRO A 832 -20.67 -3.98 -19.98
C PRO A 832 -22.11 -4.19 -20.47
N ILE A 833 -22.72 -3.14 -21.02
CA ILE A 833 -24.03 -3.24 -21.68
C ILE A 833 -23.86 -4.14 -22.90
N LYS A 834 -24.67 -5.21 -22.97
CA LYS A 834 -24.60 -6.21 -24.04
C LYS A 834 -24.63 -5.54 -25.43
N ASP A 835 -23.79 -6.03 -26.32
CA ASP A 835 -23.61 -5.57 -27.71
C ASP A 835 -23.04 -4.13 -27.86
N CYS A 836 -22.93 -3.34 -26.78
CA CYS A 836 -22.29 -2.02 -26.81
C CYS A 836 -20.77 -2.11 -27.00
N GLN A 837 -20.23 -1.29 -27.90
CA GLN A 837 -18.81 -1.31 -28.29
C GLN A 837 -18.04 -0.24 -27.51
N TYR A 838 -17.44 -0.63 -26.38
CA TYR A 838 -16.71 0.28 -25.50
C TYR A 838 -15.33 0.68 -26.08
N PRO A 839 -14.86 1.92 -25.86
CA PRO A 839 -13.46 2.30 -26.07
C PRO A 839 -12.51 1.50 -25.18
N ASN A 840 -11.21 1.53 -25.50
CA ASN A 840 -10.18 0.93 -24.65
C ASN A 840 -10.20 1.59 -23.24
N PRO A 841 -10.46 0.85 -22.15
CA PRO A 841 -10.54 1.39 -20.79
C PRO A 841 -9.19 1.90 -20.25
N TRP A 842 -8.08 1.60 -20.92
CA TRP A 842 -6.72 1.98 -20.55
C TRP A 842 -6.12 3.11 -21.41
N ALA A 843 -6.89 3.66 -22.35
CA ALA A 843 -6.47 4.81 -23.17
C ALA A 843 -6.93 6.14 -22.54
N ALA A 844 -6.00 7.07 -22.31
CA ALA A 844 -6.20 8.41 -21.70
C ALA A 844 -7.16 9.38 -22.43
N GLY A 845 -7.89 8.90 -23.43
CA GLY A 845 -8.41 9.73 -24.50
C GLY A 845 -9.45 10.75 -24.05
N GLY A 846 -9.09 12.03 -24.14
CA GLY A 846 -9.99 13.18 -24.15
C GLY A 846 -10.80 13.29 -25.44
N LEU A 847 -11.38 12.18 -25.88
CA LEU A 847 -12.28 12.11 -27.02
C LEU A 847 -13.56 12.90 -26.71
N PRO A 848 -14.17 13.60 -27.68
CA PRO A 848 -15.37 14.40 -27.42
C PRO A 848 -16.49 13.52 -26.84
N ALA A 849 -17.24 14.08 -25.88
CA ALA A 849 -18.42 13.40 -25.35
C ALA A 849 -19.39 13.03 -26.48
N PRO A 850 -20.04 11.86 -26.40
CA PRO A 850 -21.21 11.57 -27.22
C PRO A 850 -22.30 12.63 -27.02
N ASN A 851 -23.00 12.99 -28.09
CA ASN A 851 -24.13 13.94 -28.03
C ASN A 851 -25.45 13.29 -27.53
N ALA A 852 -25.39 12.04 -27.10
CA ALA A 852 -26.48 11.21 -26.58
C ALA A 852 -25.88 10.00 -25.82
N PRO A 853 -26.62 9.30 -24.95
CA PRO A 853 -26.12 8.14 -24.18
C PRO A 853 -25.37 7.11 -25.04
N PHE A 854 -24.10 6.86 -24.71
CA PHE A 854 -23.15 6.10 -25.53
C PHE A 854 -23.71 4.76 -26.06
N CYS A 855 -24.28 3.93 -25.18
CA CYS A 855 -24.88 2.64 -25.55
C CYS A 855 -26.35 2.72 -26.00
N GLY A 856 -26.98 3.89 -25.95
CA GLY A 856 -28.44 4.07 -26.11
C GLY A 856 -28.97 3.99 -27.55
N SER A 857 -28.11 3.73 -28.55
CA SER A 857 -28.44 3.93 -29.98
C SER A 857 -28.45 2.67 -30.85
N GLN A 858 -28.01 1.50 -30.36
CA GLN A 858 -27.86 0.30 -31.20
C GLN A 858 -29.13 -0.56 -31.38
N SER A 859 -30.19 -0.30 -30.60
CA SER A 859 -31.42 -1.12 -30.56
C SER A 859 -32.33 -1.04 -31.80
N SER A 860 -31.97 -0.26 -32.84
CA SER A 860 -32.85 0.05 -33.99
C SER A 860 -32.35 -0.43 -35.36
N LYS A 861 -31.16 -1.05 -35.47
CA LYS A 861 -30.55 -1.44 -36.77
C LYS A 861 -30.76 -2.90 -37.20
N THR A 862 -31.92 -3.49 -36.91
CA THR A 862 -32.28 -4.87 -37.30
C THR A 862 -33.60 -4.97 -38.09
N SER A 863 -34.00 -3.92 -38.81
CA SER A 863 -35.14 -4.00 -39.75
C SER A 863 -35.07 -2.97 -40.90
N SER A 864 -34.48 -3.35 -42.04
CA SER A 864 -34.95 -3.03 -43.42
C SER A 864 -33.87 -3.20 -44.52
N SER A 865 -33.65 -4.41 -45.02
CA SER A 865 -32.91 -4.64 -46.29
C SER A 865 -33.27 -5.95 -47.02
N ARG A 866 -34.57 -6.27 -47.10
CA ARG A 866 -35.12 -7.18 -48.12
C ARG A 866 -36.17 -6.41 -48.91
N GLY A 867 -35.85 -6.01 -50.15
CA GLY A 867 -36.63 -4.98 -50.85
C GLY A 867 -36.42 -4.82 -52.36
N ARG A 868 -36.13 -5.92 -53.07
CA ARG A 868 -35.84 -6.01 -54.53
C ARG A 868 -34.48 -5.45 -54.96
#